data_AF-A0A9Q1QXR5-F1
#
_entry.id   AF-A0A9Q1QXR5-F1
#
_cell.length_a   1.000
_cell.length_b   1.000
_cell.length_c   1.000
_cell.angle_alpha   90.00
_cell.angle_beta   90.00
_cell.angle_gamma   90.00
#
_symmetry.space_group_name_H-M   'P 1'
#
loop_
_entity.id
_entity.type
_entity.pdbx_description
1 polymer ?
#
loop_
_entity_poly.entity_id
_entity_poly.type
_entity_poly.pdbx_seq_one_letter_code
_entity_poly.pdbx_strand_id
1 'polypeptide(L)'
;MGDAWKLKDHPKLPKGKTVAVIVLDGWGEAKPNEYNAIAVADTPVMDSLKEGAPEKWRLIKAHGNAVGLPTEDDMGNSEVGHNALGAGRIFAQGAKLVDLALASGKIYEGEGFKYVKECFEKGTLHLIGLLSDGGVHSRLDQVQLLLKGAAEHGAKRIRVHALTDGRDVLDGSSVGFMETLEKDLAKLREQGVDARVASGGGRMYVTMDRYENDWDVVKRGWDAQVLGEAPHKFKDPVEAIKKLRQEPNTSDQYLAPFVIVDDNGKSVGPILDGDAVVTFNFRADRMVMLAKALEYADFDKFDRVRVPKIHYAGMLQYDGELKLPNKYLVSPPEIDRTSGEYLVRNGVRTFACSETVKFGHVTFFWNGNRSGYFDKKLEEYVEIPSDSGITFNVKPKMKALEIAEKTRDAILSGKFDQVRVNIPNGDMVGHTGDIKATIEACKAADLGVKMILEAIEQVGGIYVVTADHGNAEDMVKRNKKGEPALDKNGNIQILTSHTCEPVPIAIGGPGLAPGVRFRKDLPTGGLANVAATFMNLHGYEAPSDYEPSLIEILPQIFILGSISSIEGFKPTISTFQFCLPPAIIYGLRDPVSSLSDSMARPLALQGDDEVVGTKGVVKKVEFVRIITEALYSLGYKKTGARLEEESGIPLHSSVINLFMQQILDGKWDESLNTLENIGMVDEKIVKLASFVILEQKFFELLDKEKVMDALKTLRTEISPLCINSDRVHQLSSCVISPSQQVLAGVSGQGIVRVKSRTKLLEELQRLLPPTVMIPEKRLVHLVEQALDLQLDACRFHNSVVGEMSLLTDHQCGRDHIPSQTVQILREHNDEVWFLQFSHNGNYLASSANSSVIIWEVKLDGRVCLKHRLSGHERTVSYISWSPDDHQLLTCGVEEVVRRWDVESGECTRIYVKNGLGLISCGWAPDGKRVFCGVTDKSISMWDLEGKELECWKGHKTSKISDLGITSDGKHVVSVCKENMIVLFGWDSKVEKVIQEDQAITSFVLSTDNKYVLVSLLNQEIHLWNIEGMVKLTAKYKGHKRSRFVVRSCFGGLDQAFIASGSEDSQVYIWHRGSGELVGTLAGHSGTVNCVSWNPANHHMLASASDDHTIRIWGSDRVNMNQHGTVSNGVNCCNGQSCKSEMQKGKCVVLQ
;
A
#
# COMPACT_ATOMS: atom_id res chain seq x y z
N MET A 1 14.19 24.76 -28.69
CA MET A 1 15.04 23.75 -28.03
C MET A 1 14.41 22.37 -28.19
N GLY A 2 14.35 21.82 -29.41
CA GLY A 2 13.52 20.65 -29.72
C GLY A 2 14.19 19.28 -29.58
N ASP A 3 15.51 19.19 -29.75
CA ASP A 3 16.19 17.89 -29.96
C ASP A 3 16.87 17.28 -28.72
N ALA A 4 17.03 18.03 -27.62
CA ALA A 4 17.91 17.65 -26.50
C ALA A 4 17.53 16.35 -25.76
N TRP A 5 16.32 15.84 -25.96
CA TRP A 5 15.75 14.70 -25.24
C TRP A 5 15.48 13.48 -26.12
N LYS A 6 15.69 13.59 -27.44
CA LYS A 6 15.36 12.51 -28.38
C LYS A 6 16.49 11.50 -28.43
N LEU A 7 16.22 10.27 -28.06
CA LEU A 7 17.16 9.16 -28.19
C LEU A 7 17.21 8.69 -29.64
N LYS A 8 18.38 8.24 -30.09
CA LYS A 8 18.54 7.56 -31.38
C LYS A 8 18.21 6.08 -31.24
N ASP A 9 17.77 5.47 -32.32
CA ASP A 9 17.53 4.03 -32.41
C ASP A 9 18.86 3.28 -32.42
N HIS A 10 18.98 2.24 -31.59
CA HIS A 10 20.23 1.47 -31.49
C HIS A 10 20.49 0.71 -32.80
N PRO A 11 21.68 0.82 -33.43
CA PRO A 11 21.91 0.33 -34.80
C PRO A 11 21.86 -1.20 -34.97
N LYS A 12 21.74 -1.95 -33.87
CA LYS A 12 21.77 -3.42 -33.84
C LYS A 12 20.74 -4.06 -32.90
N LEU A 13 20.02 -3.28 -32.08
CA LEU A 13 19.11 -3.84 -31.08
C LEU A 13 17.67 -3.37 -31.38
N PRO A 14 16.70 -4.30 -31.46
CA PRO A 14 15.33 -3.94 -31.77
C PRO A 14 14.65 -3.25 -30.57
N LYS A 15 13.69 -2.37 -30.88
CA LYS A 15 12.75 -1.82 -29.90
C LYS A 15 11.57 -2.77 -29.65
N GLY A 16 10.74 -2.42 -28.67
CA GLY A 16 9.46 -3.12 -28.41
C GLY A 16 9.61 -4.42 -27.62
N LYS A 17 10.69 -4.56 -26.84
CA LYS A 17 10.87 -5.62 -25.85
C LYS A 17 10.62 -5.06 -24.45
N THR A 18 9.84 -5.78 -23.65
CA THR A 18 9.71 -5.47 -22.22
C THR A 18 11.03 -5.77 -21.52
N VAL A 19 11.58 -4.80 -20.78
CA VAL A 19 12.82 -4.94 -20.01
C VAL A 19 12.53 -4.83 -18.51
N ALA A 20 12.76 -5.91 -17.77
CA ALA A 20 12.77 -5.88 -16.31
C ALA A 20 14.17 -5.47 -15.78
N VAL A 21 14.22 -4.52 -14.85
CA VAL A 21 15.43 -4.14 -14.11
C VAL A 21 15.21 -4.41 -12.64
N ILE A 22 15.91 -5.41 -12.10
CA ILE A 22 15.68 -6.00 -10.79
C ILE A 22 16.88 -5.69 -9.91
N VAL A 23 16.66 -4.92 -8.84
CA VAL A 23 17.67 -4.56 -7.84
C VAL A 23 17.45 -5.41 -6.58
N LEU A 24 18.45 -6.23 -6.26
CA LEU A 24 18.55 -6.96 -4.99
C LEU A 24 19.31 -6.07 -4.01
N ASP A 25 18.60 -5.38 -3.12
CA ASP A 25 19.23 -4.41 -2.21
C ASP A 25 20.15 -5.13 -1.21
N GLY A 26 21.38 -4.62 -1.07
CA GLY A 26 22.40 -5.18 -0.16
C GLY A 26 22.95 -6.56 -0.56
N TRP A 27 22.99 -6.88 -1.85
CA TRP A 27 23.49 -8.16 -2.40
C TRP A 27 24.86 -8.03 -3.08
N GLY A 28 25.95 -8.23 -2.33
CA GLY A 28 27.32 -8.24 -2.84
C GLY A 28 27.86 -9.64 -3.18
N GLU A 29 29.08 -9.69 -3.69
CA GLU A 29 29.84 -10.92 -3.98
C GLU A 29 31.14 -10.95 -3.16
N ALA A 30 31.14 -11.73 -2.08
CA ALA A 30 32.34 -12.03 -1.28
C ALA A 30 32.69 -13.52 -1.33
N LYS A 31 33.88 -13.89 -0.85
CA LYS A 31 34.30 -15.30 -0.75
C LYS A 31 33.34 -16.11 0.14
N PRO A 32 32.82 -17.26 -0.32
CA PRO A 32 31.92 -18.10 0.48
C PRO A 32 32.53 -18.50 1.84
N ASN A 33 31.76 -18.29 2.91
CA ASN A 33 32.08 -18.67 4.28
C ASN A 33 30.80 -18.68 5.14
N GLU A 34 30.86 -19.19 6.37
CA GLU A 34 29.68 -19.35 7.25
C GLU A 34 28.97 -18.04 7.65
N TYR A 35 29.63 -16.89 7.48
CA TYR A 35 29.08 -15.54 7.77
C TYR A 35 28.58 -14.81 6.52
N ASN A 36 28.74 -15.40 5.33
CA ASN A 36 28.19 -14.88 4.08
C ASN A 36 26.77 -15.44 3.92
N ALA A 37 25.75 -14.67 4.29
CA ALA A 37 24.36 -15.13 4.32
C ALA A 37 23.83 -15.49 2.93
N ILE A 38 24.35 -14.84 1.88
CA ILE A 38 24.05 -15.16 0.48
C ILE A 38 24.59 -16.56 0.12
N ALA A 39 25.88 -16.81 0.35
CA ALA A 39 26.53 -18.08 0.00
C ALA A 39 26.12 -19.28 0.88
N VAL A 40 25.44 -19.03 2.01
CA VAL A 40 24.85 -20.06 2.89
C VAL A 40 23.35 -20.26 2.61
N ALA A 41 22.70 -19.30 1.95
CA ALA A 41 21.32 -19.43 1.51
C ALA A 41 21.19 -20.43 0.33
N ASP A 42 19.98 -20.94 0.17
CA ASP A 42 19.61 -21.77 -0.99
C ASP A 42 19.11 -20.81 -2.07
N THR A 43 20.00 -20.42 -2.99
CA THR A 43 19.78 -19.36 -4.00
C THR A 43 19.91 -19.87 -5.44
N PRO A 44 19.18 -20.94 -5.81
CA PRO A 44 19.42 -21.67 -7.05
C PRO A 44 19.20 -20.84 -8.32
N VAL A 45 18.42 -19.75 -8.28
CA VAL A 45 18.24 -18.88 -9.44
C VAL A 45 19.44 -17.97 -9.64
N MET A 46 19.92 -17.31 -8.59
CA MET A 46 21.12 -16.47 -8.66
C MET A 46 22.38 -17.28 -8.99
N ASP A 47 22.48 -18.50 -8.44
CA ASP A 47 23.56 -19.45 -8.79
C ASP A 47 23.47 -19.87 -10.27
N SER A 48 22.28 -20.20 -10.75
CA SER A 48 22.05 -20.55 -12.17
C SER A 48 22.39 -19.39 -13.12
N LEU A 49 22.10 -18.14 -12.75
CA LEU A 49 22.48 -16.96 -13.54
C LEU A 49 24.00 -16.78 -13.65
N LYS A 50 24.74 -17.14 -12.59
CA LYS A 50 26.19 -17.01 -12.49
C LYS A 50 26.94 -18.12 -13.22
N GLU A 51 26.49 -19.36 -13.05
CA GLU A 51 27.15 -20.54 -13.62
C GLU A 51 26.66 -20.89 -15.03
N GLY A 52 25.38 -20.67 -15.32
CA GLY A 52 24.73 -21.15 -16.55
C GLY A 52 25.08 -20.37 -17.82
N ALA A 53 25.47 -19.09 -17.71
CA ALA A 53 25.86 -18.26 -18.86
C ALA A 53 26.94 -17.22 -18.48
N PRO A 54 28.23 -17.61 -18.35
CA PRO A 54 29.29 -16.72 -17.88
C PRO A 54 29.56 -15.48 -18.74
N GLU A 55 29.15 -15.45 -20.01
CA GLU A 55 29.21 -14.24 -20.86
C GLU A 55 28.03 -13.26 -20.66
N LYS A 56 27.04 -13.67 -19.87
CA LYS A 56 25.82 -12.94 -19.49
C LYS A 56 25.80 -12.52 -18.03
N TRP A 57 26.84 -12.85 -17.26
CA TRP A 57 27.04 -12.48 -15.87
C TRP A 57 28.39 -11.78 -15.68
N ARG A 58 28.48 -10.80 -14.80
CA ARG A 58 29.76 -10.23 -14.32
C ARG A 58 29.58 -9.51 -12.99
N LEU A 59 30.70 -9.05 -12.44
CA LEU A 59 30.74 -8.09 -11.33
C LEU A 59 30.94 -6.66 -11.82
N ILE A 60 30.41 -5.71 -11.04
CA ILE A 60 30.59 -4.26 -11.19
C ILE A 60 30.84 -3.59 -9.82
N LYS A 61 31.51 -2.43 -9.84
CA LYS A 61 31.76 -1.62 -8.62
C LYS A 61 30.49 -0.91 -8.14
N ALA A 62 30.27 -0.93 -6.83
CA ALA A 62 29.13 -0.30 -6.15
C ALA A 62 29.53 0.61 -4.96
N HIS A 63 30.81 0.92 -4.79
CA HIS A 63 31.35 1.68 -3.67
C HIS A 63 32.36 2.75 -4.15
N GLY A 64 32.75 3.65 -3.24
CA GLY A 64 33.80 4.64 -3.44
C GLY A 64 33.59 5.56 -4.65
N ASN A 65 34.68 5.89 -5.36
CA ASN A 65 34.62 6.85 -6.47
C ASN A 65 33.71 6.38 -7.61
N ALA A 66 33.47 5.06 -7.76
CA ALA A 66 32.61 4.51 -8.80
C ALA A 66 31.12 4.87 -8.63
N VAL A 67 30.72 5.29 -7.43
CA VAL A 67 29.39 5.84 -7.11
C VAL A 67 29.47 7.28 -6.58
N GLY A 68 30.62 7.93 -6.74
CA GLY A 68 30.83 9.34 -6.42
C GLY A 68 31.11 9.66 -4.95
N LEU A 69 31.37 8.64 -4.12
CA LEU A 69 31.84 8.79 -2.76
C LEU A 69 33.34 9.20 -2.72
N PRO A 70 33.83 9.82 -1.63
CA PRO A 70 35.15 10.45 -1.60
C PRO A 70 36.38 9.54 -1.72
N THR A 71 36.30 8.29 -1.25
CA THR A 71 37.45 7.35 -1.22
C THR A 71 37.05 5.93 -1.61
N GLU A 72 37.99 5.10 -2.07
CA GLU A 72 37.71 3.68 -2.38
C GLU A 72 37.35 2.85 -1.13
N ASP A 73 37.64 3.33 0.08
CA ASP A 73 37.26 2.67 1.34
C ASP A 73 35.83 3.01 1.79
N ASP A 74 35.10 3.85 1.05
CA ASP A 74 33.72 4.25 1.37
C ASP A 74 32.71 3.27 0.77
N MET A 75 32.09 2.47 1.64
CA MET A 75 31.00 1.55 1.32
C MET A 75 29.87 2.23 0.53
N GLY A 76 29.26 1.49 -0.39
CA GLY A 76 28.06 1.93 -1.10
C GLY A 76 26.86 2.11 -0.16
N ASN A 77 25.77 2.67 -0.67
CA ASN A 77 24.46 2.75 0.00
C ASN A 77 23.36 2.97 -1.04
N SER A 78 22.11 2.73 -0.65
CA SER A 78 21.00 2.71 -1.61
C SER A 78 20.74 4.05 -2.29
N GLU A 79 20.99 5.20 -1.64
CA GLU A 79 20.89 6.52 -2.29
C GLU A 79 21.90 6.66 -3.42
N VAL A 80 23.20 6.47 -3.16
CA VAL A 80 24.23 6.66 -4.19
C VAL A 80 24.16 5.57 -5.26
N GLY A 81 23.74 4.37 -4.88
CA GLY A 81 23.55 3.24 -5.78
C GLY A 81 22.40 3.46 -6.77
N HIS A 82 21.21 3.78 -6.27
CA HIS A 82 20.05 4.05 -7.13
C HIS A 82 20.23 5.33 -7.97
N ASN A 83 20.92 6.35 -7.45
CA ASN A 83 21.33 7.51 -8.24
C ASN A 83 22.24 7.11 -9.41
N ALA A 84 23.28 6.31 -9.18
CA ALA A 84 24.17 5.88 -10.25
C ALA A 84 23.41 5.02 -11.29
N LEU A 85 22.61 4.04 -10.83
CA LEU A 85 21.79 3.16 -11.69
C LEU A 85 20.79 3.93 -12.56
N GLY A 86 20.16 4.99 -12.03
CA GLY A 86 19.17 5.80 -12.74
C GLY A 86 19.75 6.97 -13.56
N ALA A 87 20.89 7.53 -13.15
CA ALA A 87 21.47 8.72 -13.80
C ALA A 87 22.41 8.43 -14.98
N GLY A 88 22.97 7.22 -15.01
CA GLY A 88 23.97 6.79 -15.99
C GLY A 88 25.32 7.51 -15.91
N ARG A 89 25.55 8.26 -14.82
CA ARG A 89 26.68 9.17 -14.60
C ARG A 89 27.05 9.17 -13.12
N ILE A 90 28.30 9.52 -12.82
CA ILE A 90 28.81 9.60 -11.45
C ILE A 90 28.66 11.04 -10.93
N PHE A 91 27.91 11.21 -9.84
CA PHE A 91 27.67 12.51 -9.20
C PHE A 91 28.42 12.63 -7.88
N ALA A 92 29.00 13.80 -7.62
CA ALA A 92 29.81 14.03 -6.43
C ALA A 92 28.95 14.04 -5.14
N GLN A 93 29.37 13.26 -4.15
CA GLN A 93 28.73 13.17 -2.83
C GLN A 93 29.64 13.69 -1.71
N GLY A 94 29.08 13.85 -0.51
CA GLY A 94 29.85 14.21 0.69
C GLY A 94 30.61 15.54 0.58
N ALA A 95 31.92 15.50 0.86
CA ALA A 95 32.80 16.68 0.92
C ALA A 95 32.68 17.61 -0.31
N LYS A 96 32.68 17.04 -1.52
CA LYS A 96 32.71 17.79 -2.77
C LYS A 96 31.37 18.46 -3.09
N LEU A 97 30.25 17.90 -2.60
CA LEU A 97 28.94 18.53 -2.70
C LEU A 97 28.87 19.77 -1.79
N VAL A 98 29.43 19.67 -0.59
CA VAL A 98 29.54 20.80 0.37
C VAL A 98 30.45 21.90 -0.17
N ASP A 99 31.59 21.55 -0.77
CA ASP A 99 32.48 22.52 -1.44
C ASP A 99 31.74 23.33 -2.51
N LEU A 100 30.94 22.67 -3.36
CA LEU A 100 30.13 23.33 -4.40
C LEU A 100 29.03 24.23 -3.80
N ALA A 101 28.37 23.79 -2.72
CA ALA A 101 27.31 24.55 -2.06
C ALA A 101 27.83 25.80 -1.32
N LEU A 102 29.02 25.71 -0.71
CA LEU A 102 29.72 26.84 -0.09
C LEU A 102 30.26 27.81 -1.16
N ALA A 103 30.91 27.31 -2.20
CA ALA A 103 31.50 28.15 -3.27
C ALA A 103 30.44 28.89 -4.10
N SER A 104 29.25 28.31 -4.28
CA SER A 104 28.13 28.96 -4.97
C SER A 104 27.22 29.81 -4.08
N GLY A 105 27.39 29.74 -2.75
CA GLY A 105 26.51 30.41 -1.78
C GLY A 105 25.14 29.74 -1.58
N LYS A 106 24.76 28.73 -2.40
CA LYS A 106 23.46 28.06 -2.35
C LYS A 106 23.11 27.47 -0.97
N ILE A 107 24.11 27.09 -0.18
CA ILE A 107 23.92 26.63 1.21
C ILE A 107 23.12 27.63 2.06
N TYR A 108 23.24 28.94 1.82
CA TYR A 108 22.55 30.00 2.57
C TYR A 108 21.13 30.27 2.06
N GLU A 109 20.79 29.80 0.85
CA GLU A 109 19.46 29.93 0.24
C GLU A 109 18.54 28.74 0.59
N GLY A 110 19.11 27.64 1.08
CA GLY A 110 18.41 26.40 1.40
C GLY A 110 17.53 26.46 2.65
N GLU A 111 16.48 25.62 2.67
CA GLU A 111 15.51 25.55 3.76
C GLU A 111 16.14 25.20 5.12
N GLY A 112 17.18 24.36 5.14
CA GLY A 112 17.89 24.03 6.38
C GLY A 112 18.61 25.23 7.00
N PHE A 113 19.20 26.09 6.18
CA PHE A 113 19.87 27.31 6.68
C PHE A 113 18.85 28.35 7.15
N LYS A 114 17.75 28.55 6.42
CA LYS A 114 16.63 29.40 6.88
C LYS A 114 16.10 28.94 8.24
N TYR A 115 15.87 27.63 8.39
CA TYR A 115 15.40 27.02 9.63
C TYR A 115 16.32 27.32 10.82
N VAL A 116 17.64 27.13 10.72
CA VAL A 116 18.55 27.47 11.84
C VAL A 116 18.67 28.99 12.06
N LYS A 117 18.53 29.80 11.01
CA LYS A 117 18.59 31.28 11.07
C LYS A 117 17.45 31.90 11.87
N GLU A 118 16.25 31.32 11.83
CA GLU A 118 15.10 31.74 12.65
C GLU A 118 15.43 31.80 14.15
N CYS A 119 16.29 30.89 14.63
CA CYS A 119 16.81 30.88 16.00
C CYS A 119 18.04 31.78 16.18
N PHE A 120 19.11 31.61 15.38
CA PHE A 120 20.39 32.26 15.69
C PHE A 120 20.44 33.79 15.48
N GLU A 121 19.46 34.40 14.81
CA GLU A 121 19.34 35.87 14.74
C GLU A 121 19.14 36.52 16.12
N LYS A 122 18.61 35.75 17.08
CA LYS A 122 18.23 36.17 18.44
C LYS A 122 18.86 35.30 19.55
N GLY A 123 19.17 34.04 19.25
CA GLY A 123 19.83 33.08 20.15
C GLY A 123 21.29 32.81 19.75
N THR A 124 21.74 31.57 19.96
CA THR A 124 23.11 31.12 19.66
C THR A 124 23.12 30.15 18.48
N LEU A 125 24.12 30.25 17.61
CA LEU A 125 24.48 29.19 16.67
C LEU A 125 25.57 28.30 17.27
N HIS A 126 25.27 27.04 17.53
CA HIS A 126 26.21 26.02 17.94
C HIS A 126 26.68 25.21 16.73
N LEU A 127 28.00 25.07 16.57
CA LEU A 127 28.64 24.27 15.53
C LEU A 127 29.35 23.07 16.18
N ILE A 128 28.94 21.85 15.85
CA ILE A 128 29.51 20.60 16.42
C ILE A 128 30.14 19.76 15.31
N GLY A 129 31.38 19.29 15.50
CA GLY A 129 32.03 18.43 14.52
C GLY A 129 33.54 18.28 14.67
N LEU A 130 34.14 17.55 13.73
CA LEU A 130 35.56 17.20 13.71
C LEU A 130 36.41 18.38 13.23
N LEU A 131 37.42 18.78 14.00
CA LEU A 131 38.30 19.92 13.69
C LEU A 131 39.65 19.45 13.13
N SER A 132 39.70 19.24 11.82
CA SER A 132 40.93 18.98 11.05
C SER A 132 40.77 19.37 9.58
N ASP A 133 41.83 19.27 8.79
CA ASP A 133 41.80 19.36 7.33
C ASP A 133 41.72 17.98 6.63
N GLY A 134 41.49 16.90 7.40
CA GLY A 134 41.59 15.51 6.92
C GLY A 134 40.59 15.10 5.82
N GLY A 135 39.47 15.81 5.66
CA GLY A 135 38.58 15.64 4.50
C GLY A 135 37.71 14.38 4.48
N VAL A 136 37.77 13.54 5.51
CA VAL A 136 36.97 12.30 5.59
C VAL A 136 35.60 12.53 6.22
N HIS A 137 35.49 13.33 7.29
CA HIS A 137 34.20 13.67 7.92
C HIS A 137 33.81 15.15 7.84
N SER A 138 34.80 16.03 7.78
CA SER A 138 34.68 17.50 7.74
C SER A 138 35.98 18.07 7.16
N ARG A 139 36.02 19.40 6.92
CA ARG A 139 37.26 20.16 6.73
C ARG A 139 37.21 21.51 7.42
N LEU A 140 38.34 21.94 7.97
CA LEU A 140 38.49 23.24 8.63
C LEU A 140 38.13 24.42 7.72
N ASP A 141 38.46 24.36 6.43
CA ASP A 141 38.15 25.44 5.48
C ASP A 141 36.64 25.56 5.20
N GLN A 142 35.92 24.45 5.15
CA GLN A 142 34.45 24.44 5.11
C GLN A 142 33.85 25.07 6.38
N VAL A 143 34.43 24.80 7.56
CA VAL A 143 34.02 25.42 8.83
C VAL A 143 34.31 26.92 8.84
N GLN A 144 35.45 27.37 8.33
CA GLN A 144 35.80 28.79 8.19
C GLN A 144 34.81 29.53 7.28
N LEU A 145 34.43 28.92 6.15
CA LEU A 145 33.43 29.48 5.24
C LEU A 145 32.03 29.53 5.89
N LEU A 146 31.61 28.47 6.58
CA LEU A 146 30.33 28.43 7.30
C LEU A 146 30.26 29.45 8.44
N LEU A 147 31.34 29.61 9.22
CA LEU A 147 31.47 30.61 10.28
C LEU A 147 31.31 32.03 9.73
N LYS A 148 32.02 32.34 8.65
CA LYS A 148 31.92 33.63 7.96
C LYS A 148 30.51 33.87 7.42
N GLY A 149 29.96 32.91 6.67
CA GLY A 149 28.65 33.03 6.06
C GLY A 149 27.52 33.17 7.09
N ALA A 150 27.57 32.43 8.20
CA ALA A 150 26.60 32.57 9.29
C ALA A 150 26.62 33.97 9.92
N ALA A 151 27.81 34.54 10.14
CA ALA A 151 27.96 35.91 10.64
C ALA A 151 27.41 36.94 9.64
N GLU A 152 27.76 36.83 8.36
CA GLU A 152 27.25 37.69 7.28
C GLU A 152 25.72 37.62 7.13
N HIS A 153 25.11 36.48 7.48
CA HIS A 153 23.66 36.27 7.48
C HIS A 153 22.99 36.45 8.86
N GLY A 154 23.65 37.10 9.82
CA GLY A 154 23.01 37.63 11.03
C GLY A 154 23.25 36.86 12.34
N ALA A 155 24.13 35.85 12.37
CA ALA A 155 24.52 35.19 13.61
C ALA A 155 25.34 36.13 14.51
N LYS A 156 24.77 36.53 15.65
CA LYS A 156 25.41 37.45 16.62
C LYS A 156 26.19 36.74 17.72
N ARG A 157 25.89 35.46 17.96
CA ARG A 157 26.52 34.64 18.99
C ARG A 157 26.79 33.24 18.43
N ILE A 158 28.05 32.82 18.45
CA ILE A 158 28.48 31.54 17.87
C ILE A 158 29.26 30.74 18.92
N ARG A 159 29.02 29.42 18.99
CA ARG A 159 29.70 28.49 19.88
C ARG A 159 30.19 27.27 19.10
N VAL A 160 31.49 27.00 19.15
CA VAL A 160 32.08 25.84 18.45
C VAL A 160 32.40 24.74 19.47
N HIS A 161 31.93 23.53 19.20
CA HIS A 161 32.21 22.32 19.96
C HIS A 161 33.17 21.45 19.13
N ALA A 162 34.46 21.60 19.41
CA ALA A 162 35.53 21.10 18.55
C ALA A 162 35.97 19.69 18.96
N LEU A 163 35.72 18.71 18.09
CA LEU A 163 36.16 17.33 18.28
C LEU A 163 37.54 17.16 17.64
N THR A 164 38.54 16.71 18.40
CA THR A 164 39.91 16.59 17.89
C THR A 164 40.12 15.29 17.13
N ASP A 165 40.98 15.35 16.11
CA ASP A 165 41.12 14.28 15.12
C ASP A 165 42.23 13.29 15.42
N GLY A 166 43.46 13.53 14.95
CA GLY A 166 44.60 12.61 15.07
C GLY A 166 44.41 11.23 14.44
N ARG A 167 43.43 11.07 13.54
CA ARG A 167 43.13 9.82 12.84
C ARG A 167 43.21 9.98 11.33
N ASP A 168 42.51 10.98 10.79
CA ASP A 168 42.55 11.31 9.37
C ASP A 168 43.71 12.29 9.06
N VAL A 169 44.36 12.77 10.13
CA VAL A 169 45.53 13.66 10.17
C VAL A 169 46.52 13.19 11.24
N LEU A 170 47.75 13.72 11.23
CA LEU A 170 48.79 13.37 12.22
C LEU A 170 48.37 13.71 13.65
N ASP A 171 48.73 12.84 14.62
CA ASP A 171 48.57 13.15 16.04
C ASP A 171 49.40 14.38 16.46
N GLY A 172 48.80 15.23 17.29
CA GLY A 172 49.36 16.50 17.76
C GLY A 172 49.08 17.70 16.87
N SER A 173 48.46 17.49 15.71
CA SER A 173 47.98 18.57 14.84
C SER A 173 46.80 19.35 15.44
N SER A 174 46.05 18.77 16.40
CA SER A 174 44.92 19.41 17.09
C SER A 174 45.23 20.80 17.64
N VAL A 175 46.45 21.01 18.13
CA VAL A 175 46.93 22.30 18.64
C VAL A 175 46.92 23.37 17.54
N GLY A 176 47.44 23.04 16.35
CA GLY A 176 47.51 23.98 15.23
C GLY A 176 46.14 24.31 14.64
N PHE A 177 45.23 23.32 14.57
CA PHE A 177 43.86 23.54 14.14
C PHE A 177 43.09 24.42 15.13
N MET A 178 43.26 24.22 16.44
CA MET A 178 42.64 25.05 17.47
C MET A 178 43.20 26.48 17.47
N GLU A 179 44.52 26.64 17.32
CA GLU A 179 45.15 27.96 17.16
C GLU A 179 44.70 28.68 15.88
N THR A 180 44.28 27.95 14.85
CA THR A 180 43.70 28.52 13.62
C THR A 180 42.25 28.93 13.85
N LEU A 181 41.44 28.04 14.42
CA LEU A 181 40.04 28.31 14.76
C LEU A 181 39.90 29.55 15.67
N GLU A 182 40.69 29.68 16.74
CA GLU A 182 40.61 30.86 17.61
C GLU A 182 41.04 32.16 16.92
N LYS A 183 41.93 32.13 15.91
CA LYS A 183 42.22 33.31 15.08
C LYS A 183 41.03 33.70 14.22
N ASP A 184 40.27 32.74 13.71
CA ASP A 184 39.09 33.03 12.89
C ASP A 184 37.91 33.51 13.75
N LEU A 185 37.71 32.91 14.93
CA LEU A 185 36.75 33.42 15.92
C LEU A 185 37.14 34.82 16.42
N ALA A 186 38.44 35.14 16.53
CA ALA A 186 38.90 36.49 16.87
C ALA A 186 38.50 37.53 15.81
N LYS A 187 38.65 37.24 14.51
CA LYS A 187 38.19 38.12 13.43
C LYS A 187 36.67 38.38 13.49
N LEU A 188 35.87 37.37 13.85
CA LEU A 188 34.43 37.55 14.05
C LEU A 188 34.11 38.40 15.29
N ARG A 189 34.90 38.28 16.36
CA ARG A 189 34.80 39.15 17.56
C ARG A 189 35.14 40.62 17.23
N GLU A 190 36.13 40.87 16.39
CA GLU A 190 36.45 42.21 15.86
C GLU A 190 35.30 42.81 15.03
N GLN A 191 34.48 41.96 14.40
CA GLN A 191 33.27 42.34 13.65
C GLN A 191 32.01 42.44 14.55
N GLY A 192 32.13 42.25 15.86
CA GLY A 192 31.04 42.39 16.83
C GLY A 192 30.23 41.12 17.11
N VAL A 193 30.67 39.95 16.65
CA VAL A 193 30.03 38.65 16.92
C VAL A 193 30.65 38.01 18.18
N ASP A 194 29.85 37.61 19.17
CA ASP A 194 30.34 36.82 20.32
C ASP A 194 30.58 35.37 19.89
N ALA A 195 31.73 35.13 19.25
CA ALA A 195 32.16 33.84 18.73
C ALA A 195 33.25 33.21 19.60
N ARG A 196 33.05 31.97 20.10
CA ARG A 196 33.99 31.27 21.00
C ARG A 196 33.96 29.74 20.82
N VAL A 197 35.04 29.05 21.14
CA VAL A 197 34.98 27.61 21.47
C VAL A 197 34.25 27.43 22.81
N ALA A 198 33.38 26.41 22.89
CA ALA A 198 32.54 26.12 24.06
C ALA A 198 32.94 24.83 24.78
N SER A 199 33.23 23.78 24.03
CA SER A 199 33.66 22.48 24.54
C SER A 199 34.43 21.69 23.48
N GLY A 200 34.96 20.54 23.85
CA GLY A 200 35.62 19.63 22.91
C GLY A 200 36.03 18.30 23.53
N GLY A 201 36.75 17.50 22.75
CA GLY A 201 37.27 16.19 23.17
C GLY A 201 37.68 15.34 21.96
N GLY A 202 38.36 14.22 22.21
CA GLY A 202 38.86 13.34 21.15
C GLY A 202 37.76 12.54 20.47
N ARG A 203 37.76 12.49 19.12
CA ARG A 203 36.72 11.85 18.30
C ARG A 203 36.40 10.38 18.62
N MET A 204 37.35 9.63 19.18
CA MET A 204 37.16 8.21 19.55
C MET A 204 36.62 8.05 20.98
N TYR A 205 36.59 9.13 21.77
CA TYR A 205 36.17 9.11 23.17
C TYR A 205 34.96 10.01 23.46
N VAL A 206 34.73 11.03 22.63
CA VAL A 206 33.70 12.06 22.79
C VAL A 206 32.93 12.24 21.48
N THR A 207 31.60 12.12 21.55
CA THR A 207 30.61 12.33 20.46
C THR A 207 30.64 11.34 19.28
N MET A 208 31.78 11.16 18.62
CA MET A 208 31.86 10.58 17.27
C MET A 208 31.99 9.05 17.24
N ASP A 209 31.18 8.34 18.04
CA ASP A 209 30.99 6.89 17.85
C ASP A 209 30.06 6.58 16.67
N ARG A 210 30.02 5.31 16.23
CA ARG A 210 29.24 4.86 15.08
C ARG A 210 28.66 3.47 15.28
N TYR A 211 27.57 3.18 14.57
CA TYR A 211 26.92 1.87 14.53
C TYR A 211 26.43 1.38 15.91
N GLU A 212 26.02 2.33 16.77
CA GLU A 212 25.48 2.08 18.12
C GLU A 212 26.41 1.26 19.04
N ASN A 213 27.74 1.38 18.82
CA ASN A 213 28.75 0.54 19.44
C ASN A 213 29.06 0.93 20.91
N ASP A 214 29.14 2.23 21.21
CA ASP A 214 29.37 2.77 22.56
C ASP A 214 28.61 4.10 22.74
N TRP A 215 27.43 4.04 23.35
CA TRP A 215 26.61 5.21 23.66
C TRP A 215 27.22 6.11 24.76
N ASP A 216 28.18 5.64 25.57
CA ASP A 216 28.85 6.48 26.55
C ASP A 216 29.79 7.50 25.88
N VAL A 217 30.28 7.22 24.66
CA VAL A 217 31.01 8.21 23.82
C VAL A 217 30.11 9.40 23.51
N VAL A 218 28.87 9.12 23.10
CA VAL A 218 27.88 10.17 22.79
C VAL A 218 27.45 10.88 24.08
N LYS A 219 27.24 10.14 25.17
CA LYS A 219 26.92 10.74 26.48
C LYS A 219 27.98 11.73 26.96
N ARG A 220 29.27 11.37 26.87
CA ARG A 220 30.38 12.29 27.22
C ARG A 220 30.39 13.56 26.35
N GLY A 221 29.98 13.45 25.09
CA GLY A 221 29.72 14.60 24.21
C GLY A 221 28.55 15.45 24.68
N TRP A 222 27.41 14.81 24.93
CA TRP A 222 26.18 15.43 25.41
C TRP A 222 26.37 16.20 26.72
N ASP A 223 27.03 15.60 27.71
CA ASP A 223 27.33 16.22 28.99
C ASP A 223 28.14 17.53 28.78
N ALA A 224 29.19 17.47 27.96
CA ALA A 224 30.05 18.63 27.69
C ALA A 224 29.40 19.72 26.81
N GLN A 225 28.55 19.33 25.85
CA GLN A 225 27.98 20.23 24.83
C GLN A 225 26.63 20.80 25.26
N VAL A 226 25.71 19.93 25.69
CA VAL A 226 24.37 20.31 26.11
C VAL A 226 24.39 20.77 27.55
N LEU A 227 24.84 19.94 28.49
CA LEU A 227 24.79 20.30 29.93
C LEU A 227 25.86 21.35 30.29
N GLY A 228 26.96 21.42 29.53
CA GLY A 228 28.08 22.31 29.81
C GLY A 228 28.98 21.80 30.93
N GLU A 229 28.95 20.48 31.19
CA GLU A 229 29.66 19.81 32.28
C GLU A 229 30.64 18.77 31.74
N ALA A 230 31.89 18.84 32.22
CA ALA A 230 32.94 17.89 31.91
C ALA A 230 33.96 17.84 33.06
N PRO A 231 34.76 16.76 33.19
CA PRO A 231 35.76 16.63 34.26
C PRO A 231 36.83 17.72 34.20
N HIS A 232 37.11 18.25 33.00
CA HIS A 232 38.12 19.28 32.77
C HIS A 232 37.48 20.60 32.34
N LYS A 233 37.80 21.69 33.05
CA LYS A 233 37.31 23.04 32.78
C LYS A 233 38.50 23.98 32.55
N PHE A 234 38.48 24.74 31.46
CA PHE A 234 39.56 25.64 31.06
C PHE A 234 39.02 27.03 30.67
N LYS A 235 39.87 28.06 30.68
CA LYS A 235 39.52 29.39 30.16
C LYS A 235 39.94 29.59 28.69
N ASP A 236 40.96 28.85 28.24
CA ASP A 236 41.50 28.92 26.89
C ASP A 236 41.49 27.52 26.23
N PRO A 237 41.00 27.37 24.99
CA PRO A 237 40.86 26.07 24.34
C PRO A 237 42.19 25.53 23.76
N VAL A 238 43.16 26.39 23.48
CA VAL A 238 44.51 25.97 23.06
C VAL A 238 45.27 25.41 24.26
N GLU A 239 45.14 26.05 25.43
CA GLU A 239 45.63 25.56 26.72
C GLU A 239 44.98 24.22 27.10
N ALA A 240 43.66 24.09 26.90
CA ALA A 240 42.93 22.84 27.14
C ALA A 240 43.56 21.66 26.40
N ILE A 241 43.73 21.77 25.08
CA ILE A 241 44.38 20.73 24.27
C ILE A 241 45.84 20.52 24.71
N LYS A 242 46.62 21.58 24.90
CA LYS A 242 48.03 21.48 25.31
C LYS A 242 48.22 20.78 26.66
N LYS A 243 47.28 20.92 27.59
CA LYS A 243 47.28 20.24 28.90
C LYS A 243 46.77 18.81 28.80
N LEU A 244 45.63 18.57 28.15
CA LEU A 244 45.07 17.22 28.00
C LEU A 244 46.00 16.28 27.21
N ARG A 245 46.80 16.80 26.28
CA ARG A 245 47.85 16.04 25.57
C ARG A 245 49.04 15.63 26.44
N GLN A 246 49.16 16.12 27.68
CA GLN A 246 50.20 15.71 28.63
C GLN A 246 49.79 14.50 29.48
N GLU A 247 48.54 14.05 29.39
CA GLU A 247 48.05 12.90 30.14
C GLU A 247 48.65 11.58 29.59
N PRO A 248 49.02 10.60 30.44
CA PRO A 248 49.64 9.36 29.98
C PRO A 248 48.75 8.58 29.00
N ASN A 249 49.36 8.08 27.91
CA ASN A 249 48.70 7.29 26.85
C ASN A 249 47.55 8.01 26.11
N THR A 250 47.46 9.33 26.21
CA THR A 250 46.49 10.13 25.46
C THR A 250 46.94 10.36 24.01
N SER A 251 46.00 10.72 23.15
CA SER A 251 46.25 11.24 21.80
C SER A 251 45.10 12.15 21.38
N ASP A 252 45.23 12.87 20.27
CA ASP A 252 44.18 13.73 19.72
C ASP A 252 42.86 12.96 19.49
N GLN A 253 42.92 11.66 19.21
CA GLN A 253 41.75 10.78 19.09
C GLN A 253 41.01 10.55 20.42
N TYR A 254 41.71 10.62 21.57
CA TYR A 254 41.22 10.17 22.87
C TYR A 254 41.26 11.24 23.97
N LEU A 255 41.45 12.53 23.63
CA LEU A 255 41.40 13.62 24.61
C LEU A 255 40.10 13.56 25.43
N ALA A 256 40.23 13.72 26.74
CA ALA A 256 39.10 13.78 27.65
C ALA A 256 38.13 14.93 27.27
N PRO A 257 36.82 14.79 27.54
CA PRO A 257 35.88 15.87 27.32
C PRO A 257 36.24 17.08 28.18
N PHE A 258 36.16 18.28 27.60
CA PHE A 258 36.42 19.54 28.29
C PHE A 258 35.38 20.61 27.95
N VAL A 259 35.20 21.56 28.86
CA VAL A 259 34.37 22.75 28.65
C VAL A 259 35.15 24.03 28.91
N ILE A 260 34.83 25.08 28.15
CA ILE A 260 35.38 26.42 28.33
C ILE A 260 34.48 27.20 29.27
N VAL A 261 35.08 27.84 30.27
CA VAL A 261 34.38 28.61 31.33
C VAL A 261 34.78 30.08 31.34
N ASP A 262 33.87 30.92 31.81
CA ASP A 262 34.11 32.34 32.07
C ASP A 262 34.94 32.57 33.35
N ASP A 263 35.16 33.83 33.71
CA ASP A 263 35.90 34.18 34.92
C ASP A 263 35.24 33.76 36.23
N ASN A 264 33.93 33.47 36.20
CA ASN A 264 33.14 32.98 37.33
C ASN A 264 33.07 31.43 37.36
N GLY A 265 33.73 30.74 36.41
CA GLY A 265 33.70 29.28 36.30
C GLY A 265 32.44 28.71 35.64
N LYS A 266 31.60 29.55 35.02
CA LYS A 266 30.38 29.12 34.30
C LYS A 266 30.70 28.78 32.85
N SER A 267 30.15 27.67 32.34
CA SER A 267 30.32 27.28 30.93
C SER A 267 29.90 28.41 29.96
N VAL A 268 30.76 28.76 29.00
CA VAL A 268 30.54 29.90 28.10
C VAL A 268 29.48 29.64 27.04
N GLY A 269 29.07 28.39 26.83
CA GLY A 269 28.15 27.99 25.77
C GLY A 269 27.58 26.58 25.88
N PRO A 270 26.87 26.22 26.98
CA PRO A 270 25.96 25.07 26.95
C PRO A 270 24.83 25.35 25.94
N ILE A 271 24.30 24.30 25.30
CA ILE A 271 23.15 24.42 24.38
C ILE A 271 21.85 24.61 25.18
N LEU A 272 21.06 25.64 24.88
CA LEU A 272 19.84 26.02 25.59
C LEU A 272 18.58 26.01 24.69
N ASP A 273 17.40 26.20 25.30
CA ASP A 273 16.15 26.39 24.57
C ASP A 273 16.22 27.66 23.69
N GLY A 274 15.81 27.53 22.43
CA GLY A 274 15.84 28.60 21.43
C GLY A 274 17.17 28.74 20.67
N ASP A 275 18.19 27.95 20.98
CA ASP A 275 19.44 27.91 20.21
C ASP A 275 19.30 27.10 18.92
N ALA A 276 20.15 27.42 17.94
CA ALA A 276 20.34 26.63 16.74
C ALA A 276 21.58 25.72 16.88
N VAL A 277 21.49 24.49 16.39
CA VAL A 277 22.61 23.53 16.39
C VAL A 277 22.85 23.04 14.96
N VAL A 278 24.08 23.17 14.47
CA VAL A 278 24.51 22.60 13.20
C VAL A 278 25.64 21.60 13.44
N THR A 279 25.45 20.36 13.01
CA THR A 279 26.55 19.39 12.92
C THR A 279 27.23 19.51 11.57
N PHE A 280 28.46 20.01 11.54
CA PHE A 280 29.12 20.40 10.28
C PHE A 280 29.87 19.27 9.58
N ASN A 281 29.93 18.08 10.19
CA ASN A 281 30.40 16.88 9.50
C ASN A 281 29.45 16.53 8.34
N PHE A 282 29.98 16.29 7.15
CA PHE A 282 29.23 15.82 5.98
C PHE A 282 29.12 14.29 5.92
N ARG A 283 30.00 13.56 6.60
CA ARG A 283 29.96 12.09 6.63
C ARG A 283 29.09 11.59 7.80
N ALA A 284 28.11 10.75 7.44
CA ALA A 284 27.03 10.31 8.31
C ALA A 284 27.42 9.41 9.48
N ASP A 285 28.27 8.39 9.26
CA ASP A 285 28.42 7.22 10.14
C ASP A 285 28.68 7.57 11.62
N ARG A 286 29.46 8.62 11.87
CA ARG A 286 29.83 9.11 13.21
C ARG A 286 28.93 10.21 13.79
N MET A 287 27.88 10.60 13.07
CA MET A 287 26.95 11.66 13.50
C MET A 287 25.53 11.15 13.77
N VAL A 288 25.12 10.04 13.16
CA VAL A 288 23.79 9.43 13.35
C VAL A 288 23.44 9.29 14.84
N MET A 289 24.36 8.81 15.68
CA MET A 289 24.07 8.61 17.11
C MET A 289 23.85 9.92 17.88
N LEU A 290 24.63 10.98 17.60
CA LEU A 290 24.37 12.31 18.18
C LEU A 290 23.06 12.90 17.64
N ALA A 291 22.79 12.75 16.35
CA ALA A 291 21.56 13.24 15.72
C ALA A 291 20.32 12.59 16.37
N LYS A 292 20.33 11.27 16.63
CA LYS A 292 19.27 10.58 17.40
C LYS A 292 19.10 11.19 18.80
N ALA A 293 20.19 11.47 19.51
CA ALA A 293 20.13 12.06 20.87
C ALA A 293 19.55 13.49 20.88
N LEU A 294 19.85 14.30 19.85
CA LEU A 294 19.37 15.68 19.68
C LEU A 294 17.91 15.75 19.22
N GLU A 295 17.46 14.83 18.36
CA GLU A 295 16.20 14.97 17.62
C GLU A 295 15.07 14.06 18.12
N TYR A 296 15.36 12.86 18.65
CA TYR A 296 14.31 11.93 19.07
C TYR A 296 13.72 12.36 20.41
N ALA A 297 12.39 12.53 20.46
CA ALA A 297 11.67 12.76 21.71
C ALA A 297 11.83 11.55 22.65
N ASP A 298 11.52 10.36 22.14
CA ASP A 298 11.67 9.08 22.85
C ASP A 298 13.07 8.51 22.63
N PHE A 299 13.99 8.84 23.53
CA PHE A 299 15.39 8.37 23.51
C PHE A 299 15.73 7.66 24.82
N ASP A 300 16.20 6.42 24.71
CA ASP A 300 16.38 5.46 25.81
C ASP A 300 17.84 5.08 26.11
N LYS A 301 18.80 5.54 25.28
CA LYS A 301 20.18 5.03 25.29
C LYS A 301 21.04 5.55 26.44
N PHE A 302 20.73 6.74 26.96
CA PHE A 302 21.27 7.29 28.20
C PHE A 302 20.34 8.38 28.75
N ASP A 303 20.41 8.67 30.05
CA ASP A 303 19.72 9.82 30.63
C ASP A 303 20.34 11.13 30.13
N ARG A 304 19.55 11.88 29.35
CA ARG A 304 19.94 13.18 28.78
C ARG A 304 19.92 14.30 29.81
N VAL A 305 19.27 14.14 30.97
CA VAL A 305 19.08 15.14 32.06
C VAL A 305 18.29 16.38 31.65
N ARG A 306 18.69 17.08 30.58
CA ARG A 306 18.00 18.24 29.98
C ARG A 306 18.04 18.12 28.46
N VAL A 307 16.86 18.11 27.83
CA VAL A 307 16.70 18.11 26.37
C VAL A 307 16.28 19.52 25.93
N PRO A 308 17.17 20.30 25.29
CA PRO A 308 16.86 21.67 24.90
C PRO A 308 15.96 21.73 23.66
N LYS A 309 15.05 22.70 23.60
CA LYS A 309 14.22 22.98 22.42
C LYS A 309 15.01 23.76 21.39
N ILE A 310 15.63 23.05 20.45
CA ILE A 310 16.58 23.61 19.46
C ILE A 310 16.09 23.51 18.03
N HIS A 311 16.61 24.37 17.16
CA HIS A 311 16.59 24.12 15.71
C HIS A 311 17.87 23.38 15.31
N TYR A 312 17.77 22.06 15.17
CA TYR A 312 18.89 21.19 14.76
C TYR A 312 18.94 20.97 13.25
N ALA A 313 20.14 21.05 12.64
CA ALA A 313 20.38 20.64 11.26
C ALA A 313 21.76 19.96 11.07
N GLY A 314 21.87 19.07 10.09
CA GLY A 314 23.14 18.51 9.63
C GLY A 314 23.77 19.33 8.50
N MET A 315 25.04 19.09 8.18
CA MET A 315 25.63 19.58 6.93
C MET A 315 24.94 18.93 5.73
N LEU A 316 24.77 17.61 5.79
CA LEU A 316 23.97 16.77 4.89
C LEU A 316 22.94 15.99 5.72
N GLN A 317 21.99 15.33 5.06
CA GLN A 317 21.24 14.25 5.69
C GLN A 317 22.20 13.09 5.99
N TYR A 318 22.08 12.46 7.15
CA TYR A 318 22.96 11.36 7.57
C TYR A 318 22.32 9.99 7.31
N ASP A 319 21.00 9.92 7.37
CA ASP A 319 20.22 8.72 7.15
C ASP A 319 18.94 9.12 6.41
N GLY A 320 18.82 8.71 5.15
CA GLY A 320 17.66 9.04 4.29
C GLY A 320 16.39 8.28 4.70
N GLU A 321 16.53 7.09 5.28
CA GLU A 321 15.40 6.23 5.68
C GLU A 321 14.79 6.70 7.00
N LEU A 322 15.64 6.94 8.01
CA LEU A 322 15.25 7.58 9.27
C LEU A 322 14.94 9.08 9.12
N LYS A 323 15.23 9.66 7.95
CA LYS A 323 15.18 11.10 7.64
C LYS A 323 15.93 11.92 8.69
N LEU A 324 17.12 11.47 9.06
CA LEU A 324 17.89 12.00 10.17
C LEU A 324 19.17 12.70 9.67
N PRO A 325 19.43 13.95 10.05
CA PRO A 325 18.47 14.89 10.61
C PRO A 325 17.37 15.25 9.61
N ASN A 326 16.20 15.67 10.11
CA ASN A 326 15.07 16.10 9.29
C ASN A 326 15.35 17.44 8.56
N LYS A 327 16.40 18.16 8.99
CA LYS A 327 16.88 19.40 8.38
C LYS A 327 18.38 19.31 8.13
N TYR A 328 18.82 19.82 6.99
CA TYR A 328 20.22 19.81 6.58
C TYR A 328 20.54 21.02 5.69
N LEU A 329 21.77 21.52 5.76
CA LEU A 329 22.17 22.76 5.09
C LEU A 329 22.39 22.58 3.59
N VAL A 330 23.03 21.49 3.19
CA VAL A 330 23.32 21.17 1.79
C VAL A 330 22.36 20.09 1.33
N SER A 331 21.57 20.39 0.30
CA SER A 331 20.67 19.40 -0.31
C SER A 331 21.46 18.41 -1.17
N PRO A 332 20.97 17.16 -1.32
CA PRO A 332 21.49 16.22 -2.31
C PRO A 332 21.56 16.84 -3.72
N PRO A 333 22.43 16.32 -4.61
CA PRO A 333 22.54 16.87 -5.96
C PRO A 333 21.23 16.65 -6.73
N GLU A 334 20.66 17.72 -7.30
CA GLU A 334 19.62 17.54 -8.31
C GLU A 334 20.27 17.00 -9.58
N ILE A 335 19.87 15.79 -9.99
CA ILE A 335 20.46 15.11 -11.14
C ILE A 335 19.51 15.28 -12.34
N ASP A 336 19.98 16.06 -13.31
CA ASP A 336 19.27 16.25 -14.58
C ASP A 336 19.33 14.99 -15.46
N ARG A 337 18.51 14.93 -16.51
CA ARG A 337 18.73 14.03 -17.67
C ARG A 337 18.94 12.56 -17.27
N THR A 338 18.14 12.05 -16.34
CA THR A 338 18.17 10.65 -15.90
C THR A 338 17.59 9.70 -16.96
N SER A 339 17.89 8.42 -16.84
CA SER A 339 17.42 7.40 -17.79
C SER A 339 15.90 7.32 -17.81
N GLY A 340 15.25 7.46 -16.65
CA GLY A 340 13.80 7.54 -16.52
C GLY A 340 13.24 8.71 -17.32
N GLU A 341 13.83 9.90 -17.17
CA GLU A 341 13.38 11.11 -17.90
C GLU A 341 13.55 10.95 -19.42
N TYR A 342 14.68 10.39 -19.89
CA TYR A 342 14.88 10.10 -21.31
C TYR A 342 13.90 9.05 -21.84
N LEU A 343 13.73 7.92 -21.15
CA LEU A 343 12.86 6.83 -21.60
C LEU A 343 11.40 7.31 -21.72
N VAL A 344 10.88 7.99 -20.69
CA VAL A 344 9.52 8.53 -20.68
C VAL A 344 9.32 9.58 -21.77
N ARG A 345 10.27 10.51 -21.97
CA ARG A 345 10.20 11.51 -23.06
C ARG A 345 10.29 10.90 -24.47
N ASN A 346 10.74 9.64 -24.61
CA ASN A 346 10.73 8.88 -25.86
C ASN A 346 9.58 7.85 -25.93
N GLY A 347 8.57 7.98 -25.06
CA GLY A 347 7.33 7.19 -25.11
C GLY A 347 7.41 5.81 -24.48
N VAL A 348 8.50 5.47 -23.79
CA VAL A 348 8.66 4.19 -23.07
C VAL A 348 7.79 4.24 -21.81
N ARG A 349 6.83 3.32 -21.70
CA ARG A 349 5.96 3.20 -20.53
C ARG A 349 6.72 2.48 -19.43
N THR A 350 6.80 3.06 -18.23
CA THR A 350 7.58 2.51 -17.10
C THR A 350 6.73 2.18 -15.89
N PHE A 351 7.07 1.09 -15.22
CA PHE A 351 6.51 0.68 -13.93
C PHE A 351 7.62 0.65 -12.89
N ALA A 352 7.36 1.12 -11.68
CA ALA A 352 8.30 1.06 -10.54
C ALA A 352 7.62 0.46 -9.31
N CYS A 353 8.22 -0.56 -8.70
CA CYS A 353 7.65 -1.21 -7.50
C CYS A 353 8.71 -1.54 -6.45
N SER A 354 8.37 -1.31 -5.18
CA SER A 354 9.05 -1.86 -4.00
C SER A 354 8.15 -1.68 -2.78
N GLU A 355 8.59 -2.16 -1.62
CA GLU A 355 7.94 -1.82 -0.35
C GLU A 355 8.44 -0.49 0.23
N THR A 356 7.69 0.09 1.18
CA THR A 356 7.90 1.44 1.74
C THR A 356 9.36 1.83 1.99
N VAL A 357 10.18 0.94 2.56
CA VAL A 357 11.61 1.19 2.85
C VAL A 357 12.45 1.53 1.61
N LYS A 358 12.21 0.88 0.46
CA LYS A 358 12.96 1.15 -0.79
C LYS A 358 12.11 1.67 -1.95
N PHE A 359 10.83 2.00 -1.70
CA PHE A 359 9.98 2.69 -2.68
C PHE A 359 10.57 4.04 -3.11
N GLY A 360 11.14 4.81 -2.18
CA GLY A 360 11.88 6.05 -2.49
C GLY A 360 13.15 5.80 -3.33
N HIS A 361 13.80 4.65 -3.15
CA HIS A 361 15.01 4.28 -3.90
C HIS A 361 14.69 3.98 -5.38
N VAL A 362 13.65 3.18 -5.65
CA VAL A 362 13.22 2.87 -7.03
C VAL A 362 12.44 4.02 -7.70
N THR A 363 12.08 5.09 -6.98
CA THR A 363 11.38 6.28 -7.53
C THR A 363 12.23 7.55 -7.44
N PHE A 364 12.28 8.19 -6.28
CA PHE A 364 12.94 9.48 -6.01
C PHE A 364 14.44 9.48 -6.36
N PHE A 365 15.21 8.54 -5.82
CA PHE A 365 16.66 8.47 -6.06
C PHE A 365 16.95 8.00 -7.50
N TRP A 366 16.26 6.96 -8.00
CA TRP A 366 16.36 6.55 -9.40
C TRP A 366 16.10 7.70 -10.41
N ASN A 367 15.16 8.59 -10.08
CA ASN A 367 14.82 9.75 -10.92
C ASN A 367 15.71 10.98 -10.69
N GLY A 368 16.78 10.86 -9.89
CA GLY A 368 17.78 11.92 -9.69
C GLY A 368 17.45 12.88 -8.54
N ASN A 369 17.03 12.32 -7.40
CA ASN A 369 16.48 13.02 -6.24
C ASN A 369 15.27 13.91 -6.61
N ARG A 370 14.40 13.42 -7.52
CA ARG A 370 13.19 14.12 -7.99
C ARG A 370 11.92 13.36 -7.64
N SER A 371 11.01 14.02 -6.91
CA SER A 371 9.72 13.47 -6.51
C SER A 371 8.68 13.56 -7.64
N GLY A 372 7.80 12.56 -7.72
CA GLY A 372 6.69 12.53 -8.69
C GLY A 372 7.07 11.96 -10.05
N TYR A 373 6.11 12.02 -10.98
CA TYR A 373 6.22 11.48 -12.33
C TYR A 373 6.77 12.53 -13.31
N PHE A 374 7.59 12.11 -14.28
CA PHE A 374 7.91 12.91 -15.48
C PHE A 374 6.70 12.98 -16.44
N ASP A 375 5.99 11.87 -16.65
CA ASP A 375 4.66 11.84 -17.28
C ASP A 375 3.78 10.74 -16.67
N LYS A 376 2.75 11.17 -15.92
CA LYS A 376 1.77 10.29 -15.25
C LYS A 376 0.94 9.41 -16.22
N LYS A 377 0.98 9.64 -17.53
CA LYS A 377 0.35 8.76 -18.54
C LYS A 377 1.24 7.59 -18.94
N LEU A 378 2.55 7.71 -18.76
CA LEU A 378 3.55 6.72 -19.15
C LEU A 378 4.17 6.03 -17.95
N GLU A 379 3.93 6.51 -16.73
CA GLU A 379 4.54 5.99 -15.52
C GLU A 379 3.50 5.57 -14.47
N GLU A 380 3.70 4.38 -13.89
CA GLU A 380 2.93 3.88 -12.75
C GLU A 380 3.88 3.43 -11.63
N TYR A 381 3.73 3.98 -10.43
CA TYR A 381 4.54 3.61 -9.26
C TYR A 381 3.64 2.89 -8.23
N VAL A 382 4.09 1.73 -7.75
CA VAL A 382 3.39 0.92 -6.75
C VAL A 382 4.24 0.81 -5.49
N GLU A 383 3.72 1.34 -4.39
CA GLU A 383 4.27 1.14 -3.05
C GLU A 383 3.52 0.00 -2.35
N ILE A 384 4.26 -0.95 -1.81
CA ILE A 384 3.71 -2.00 -0.92
C ILE A 384 4.03 -1.62 0.53
N PRO A 385 3.06 -1.56 1.46
CA PRO A 385 3.36 -1.23 2.85
C PRO A 385 4.30 -2.25 3.51
N SER A 386 5.48 -1.80 3.96
CA SER A 386 6.39 -2.61 4.78
C SER A 386 5.72 -3.04 6.10
N ASP A 387 6.19 -4.13 6.71
CA ASP A 387 5.71 -4.54 8.03
C ASP A 387 6.09 -3.52 9.11
N SER A 388 5.10 -2.85 9.70
CA SER A 388 5.29 -1.79 10.71
C SER A 388 5.36 -2.32 12.14
N GLY A 389 6.20 -1.70 12.99
CA GLY A 389 6.24 -1.96 14.43
C GLY A 389 7.04 -3.20 14.86
N ILE A 390 7.84 -3.77 13.96
CA ILE A 390 8.77 -4.89 14.22
C ILE A 390 10.12 -4.61 13.55
N THR A 391 11.19 -5.27 14.02
CA THR A 391 12.46 -5.33 13.28
C THR A 391 12.37 -6.39 12.18
N PHE A 392 13.03 -6.17 11.04
CA PHE A 392 12.83 -7.03 9.85
C PHE A 392 13.30 -8.48 10.04
N ASN A 393 14.21 -8.76 10.97
CA ASN A 393 14.57 -10.15 11.31
C ASN A 393 13.45 -10.97 11.96
N VAL A 394 12.39 -10.33 12.48
CA VAL A 394 11.18 -11.03 12.95
C VAL A 394 10.36 -11.56 11.77
N LYS A 395 10.45 -10.93 10.60
CA LYS A 395 9.81 -11.36 9.34
C LYS A 395 10.77 -11.18 8.16
N PRO A 396 11.83 -12.00 8.04
CA PRO A 396 12.90 -11.78 7.06
C PRO A 396 12.46 -11.87 5.60
N LYS A 397 11.31 -12.49 5.34
CA LYS A 397 10.68 -12.53 4.01
C LYS A 397 10.12 -11.17 3.56
N MET A 398 9.88 -10.25 4.50
CA MET A 398 9.34 -8.90 4.29
C MET A 398 8.18 -8.94 3.27
N LYS A 399 8.24 -8.13 2.19
CA LYS A 399 7.29 -8.15 1.09
C LYS A 399 7.87 -8.70 -0.22
N ALA A 400 9.00 -9.43 -0.20
CA ALA A 400 9.69 -9.96 -1.39
C ALA A 400 8.75 -10.59 -2.42
N LEU A 401 7.86 -11.47 -1.96
CA LEU A 401 6.92 -12.18 -2.83
C LEU A 401 5.77 -11.29 -3.31
N GLU A 402 5.28 -10.36 -2.49
CA GLU A 402 4.23 -9.40 -2.90
C GLU A 402 4.77 -8.42 -3.95
N ILE A 403 6.01 -7.96 -3.78
CA ILE A 403 6.77 -7.17 -4.76
C ILE A 403 6.92 -7.96 -6.07
N ALA A 404 7.33 -9.23 -5.98
CA ALA A 404 7.49 -10.10 -7.15
C ALA A 404 6.15 -10.39 -7.85
N GLU A 405 5.05 -10.58 -7.12
CA GLU A 405 3.70 -10.74 -7.67
C GLU A 405 3.24 -9.49 -8.42
N LYS A 406 3.37 -8.29 -7.83
CA LYS A 406 3.03 -7.03 -8.52
C LYS A 406 3.90 -6.80 -9.76
N THR A 407 5.18 -7.15 -9.68
CA THR A 407 6.13 -7.03 -10.80
C THR A 407 5.80 -8.01 -11.92
N ARG A 408 5.51 -9.28 -11.61
CA ARG A 408 5.00 -10.29 -12.55
C ARG A 408 3.72 -9.81 -13.23
N ASP A 409 2.75 -9.33 -12.46
CA ASP A 409 1.45 -8.88 -12.98
C ASP A 409 1.62 -7.67 -13.92
N ALA A 410 2.52 -6.75 -13.59
CA ALA A 410 2.89 -5.63 -14.46
C ALA A 410 3.52 -6.09 -15.79
N ILE A 411 4.45 -7.07 -15.76
CA ILE A 411 5.08 -7.66 -16.94
C ILE A 411 4.04 -8.36 -17.82
N LEU A 412 3.26 -9.28 -17.24
CA LEU A 412 2.24 -10.07 -17.96
C LEU A 412 1.11 -9.19 -18.53
N SER A 413 0.90 -7.98 -18.01
CA SER A 413 -0.12 -7.06 -18.53
C SER A 413 0.17 -6.46 -19.91
N GLY A 414 1.44 -6.48 -20.37
CA GLY A 414 1.87 -5.80 -21.61
C GLY A 414 1.71 -4.26 -21.62
N LYS A 415 1.32 -3.66 -20.49
CA LYS A 415 1.12 -2.21 -20.36
C LYS A 415 2.42 -1.41 -20.31
N PHE A 416 3.52 -2.05 -19.90
CA PHE A 416 4.79 -1.38 -19.63
C PHE A 416 5.91 -1.96 -20.50
N ASP A 417 6.74 -1.05 -20.98
CA ASP A 417 7.93 -1.36 -21.77
C ASP A 417 9.14 -1.54 -20.84
N GLN A 418 9.24 -0.75 -19.77
CA GLN A 418 10.19 -0.96 -18.66
C GLN A 418 9.46 -1.33 -17.37
N VAL A 419 9.97 -2.33 -16.65
CA VAL A 419 9.51 -2.69 -15.30
C VAL A 419 10.72 -2.67 -14.38
N ARG A 420 10.82 -1.71 -13.45
CA ARG A 420 11.90 -1.65 -12.47
C ARG A 420 11.42 -1.98 -11.07
N VAL A 421 12.22 -2.72 -10.32
CA VAL A 421 11.84 -3.26 -9.02
C VAL A 421 13.04 -3.30 -8.08
N ASN A 422 12.80 -3.03 -6.80
CA ASN A 422 13.76 -3.24 -5.71
C ASN A 422 13.19 -4.27 -4.73
N ILE A 423 14.00 -5.27 -4.37
CA ILE A 423 13.73 -6.29 -3.36
C ILE A 423 14.65 -6.00 -2.14
N PRO A 424 14.14 -5.45 -1.01
CA PRO A 424 14.98 -4.90 0.06
C PRO A 424 15.65 -5.91 1.00
N ASN A 425 15.34 -7.19 0.84
CA ASN A 425 15.51 -8.21 1.88
C ASN A 425 16.94 -8.43 2.36
N GLY A 426 17.93 -8.40 1.44
CA GLY A 426 19.34 -8.59 1.79
C GLY A 426 19.82 -7.49 2.72
N ASP A 427 19.57 -6.25 2.33
CA ASP A 427 19.96 -5.06 3.09
C ASP A 427 19.23 -4.90 4.43
N MET A 428 17.89 -4.83 4.39
CA MET A 428 17.09 -4.46 5.56
C MET A 428 17.12 -5.51 6.68
N VAL A 429 17.38 -6.77 6.33
CA VAL A 429 17.62 -7.84 7.32
C VAL A 429 19.11 -7.94 7.66
N GLY A 430 20.02 -7.70 6.72
CA GLY A 430 21.46 -7.59 6.97
C GLY A 430 21.79 -6.55 8.04
N HIS A 431 21.12 -5.40 7.99
CA HIS A 431 21.21 -4.33 9.01
C HIS A 431 20.85 -4.75 10.44
N THR A 432 20.07 -5.83 10.64
CA THR A 432 19.80 -6.31 12.00
C THR A 432 20.94 -7.15 12.57
N GLY A 433 21.88 -7.59 11.74
CA GLY A 433 22.98 -8.48 12.14
C GLY A 433 22.56 -9.93 12.43
N ASP A 434 21.30 -10.29 12.16
CA ASP A 434 20.80 -11.63 12.41
C ASP A 434 21.08 -12.53 11.20
N ILE A 435 22.19 -13.28 11.28
CA ILE A 435 22.67 -14.14 10.20
C ILE A 435 21.59 -15.12 9.72
N LYS A 436 20.82 -15.72 10.65
CA LYS A 436 19.80 -16.72 10.30
C LYS A 436 18.61 -16.09 9.62
N ALA A 437 18.16 -14.93 10.11
CA ALA A 437 17.13 -14.17 9.44
C ALA A 437 17.59 -13.70 8.05
N THR A 438 18.83 -13.23 7.91
CA THR A 438 19.40 -12.76 6.64
C THR A 438 19.49 -13.89 5.60
N ILE A 439 19.84 -15.11 6.02
CA ILE A 439 19.78 -16.32 5.16
C ILE A 439 18.36 -16.55 4.63
N GLU A 440 17.33 -16.46 5.47
CA GLU A 440 15.92 -16.59 5.05
C GLU A 440 15.45 -15.43 4.17
N ALA A 441 16.04 -14.24 4.35
CA ALA A 441 15.79 -13.06 3.54
C ALA A 441 16.36 -13.24 2.11
N CYS A 442 17.58 -13.76 2.00
CA CYS A 442 18.21 -14.08 0.70
C CYS A 442 17.41 -15.13 -0.08
N LYS A 443 16.93 -16.20 0.57
CA LYS A 443 16.03 -17.21 -0.05
C LYS A 443 14.72 -16.60 -0.56
N ALA A 444 14.14 -15.66 0.20
CA ALA A 444 12.91 -14.99 -0.21
C ALA A 444 13.14 -14.07 -1.43
N ALA A 445 14.31 -13.43 -1.50
CA ALA A 445 14.70 -12.60 -2.63
C ALA A 445 14.97 -13.42 -3.90
N ASP A 446 15.70 -14.55 -3.80
CA ASP A 446 15.93 -15.48 -4.93
C ASP A 446 14.61 -16.01 -5.51
N LEU A 447 13.66 -16.40 -4.64
CA LEU A 447 12.32 -16.81 -5.07
C LEU A 447 11.53 -15.66 -5.72
N GLY A 448 11.72 -14.42 -5.24
CA GLY A 448 11.17 -13.23 -5.89
C GLY A 448 11.73 -13.00 -7.30
N VAL A 449 13.06 -13.11 -7.46
CA VAL A 449 13.72 -13.04 -8.77
C VAL A 449 13.17 -14.13 -9.70
N LYS A 450 13.06 -15.37 -9.23
CA LYS A 450 12.49 -16.49 -9.99
C LYS A 450 11.15 -16.14 -10.64
N MET A 451 10.20 -15.65 -9.84
CA MET A 451 8.85 -15.31 -10.30
C MET A 451 8.86 -14.21 -11.37
N ILE A 452 9.79 -13.26 -11.28
CA ILE A 452 9.95 -12.17 -12.25
C ILE A 452 10.59 -12.69 -13.54
N LEU A 453 11.59 -13.58 -13.46
CA LEU A 453 12.22 -14.17 -14.64
C LEU A 453 11.27 -15.09 -15.41
N GLU A 454 10.46 -15.89 -14.70
CA GLU A 454 9.38 -16.70 -15.29
C GLU A 454 8.33 -15.83 -16.01
N ALA A 455 8.07 -14.60 -15.53
CA ALA A 455 7.20 -13.64 -16.21
C ALA A 455 7.84 -13.08 -17.49
N ILE A 456 9.13 -12.77 -17.45
CA ILE A 456 9.90 -12.28 -18.60
C ILE A 456 10.00 -13.34 -19.70
N GLU A 457 10.16 -14.61 -19.33
CA GLU A 457 10.15 -15.74 -20.27
C GLU A 457 8.83 -15.80 -21.04
N GLN A 458 7.69 -15.72 -20.33
CA GLN A 458 6.34 -15.78 -20.91
C GLN A 458 6.05 -14.66 -21.92
N VAL A 459 6.55 -13.44 -21.69
CA VAL A 459 6.33 -12.30 -22.63
C VAL A 459 7.42 -12.17 -23.69
N GLY A 460 8.42 -13.06 -23.71
CA GLY A 460 9.57 -12.96 -24.63
C GLY A 460 10.38 -11.67 -24.44
N GLY A 461 10.50 -11.24 -23.18
CA GLY A 461 11.16 -10.00 -22.75
C GLY A 461 12.65 -10.17 -22.44
N ILE A 462 13.21 -9.18 -21.74
CA ILE A 462 14.60 -9.14 -21.31
C ILE A 462 14.65 -8.84 -19.81
N TYR A 463 15.56 -9.49 -19.07
CA TYR A 463 15.86 -9.11 -17.68
C TYR A 463 17.27 -8.54 -17.54
N VAL A 464 17.42 -7.66 -16.55
CA VAL A 464 18.67 -7.16 -15.98
C VAL A 464 18.56 -7.32 -14.46
N VAL A 465 19.28 -8.27 -13.88
CA VAL A 465 19.34 -8.48 -12.41
C VAL A 465 20.65 -7.88 -11.91
N THR A 466 20.61 -7.06 -10.87
CA THR A 466 21.80 -6.46 -10.24
C THR A 466 21.54 -6.11 -8.77
N ALA A 467 22.49 -5.45 -8.12
CA ALA A 467 22.33 -4.84 -6.81
C ALA A 467 22.91 -3.41 -6.83
N ASP A 468 22.65 -2.65 -5.79
CA ASP A 468 23.08 -1.26 -5.61
C ASP A 468 24.25 -1.13 -4.63
N HIS A 469 24.44 -2.09 -3.71
CA HIS A 469 25.65 -2.32 -2.90
C HIS A 469 25.62 -3.70 -2.24
N GLY A 470 26.67 -4.04 -1.49
CA GLY A 470 26.74 -5.23 -0.63
C GLY A 470 26.33 -4.97 0.82
N ASN A 471 25.88 -6.03 1.50
CA ASN A 471 25.53 -6.08 2.93
C ASN A 471 25.54 -7.55 3.39
N ALA A 472 24.64 -8.38 2.85
CA ALA A 472 24.38 -9.74 3.32
C ALA A 472 25.52 -10.75 3.07
N GLU A 473 26.50 -10.42 2.23
CA GLU A 473 27.67 -11.28 1.95
C GLU A 473 28.74 -11.29 3.05
N ASP A 474 28.68 -10.39 4.05
CA ASP A 474 29.58 -10.43 5.21
C ASP A 474 28.95 -9.92 6.51
N MET A 475 28.33 -10.82 7.27
CA MET A 475 27.59 -10.48 8.50
C MET A 475 28.47 -10.24 9.74
N VAL A 476 29.81 -10.18 9.61
CA VAL A 476 30.74 -10.06 10.74
C VAL A 476 31.85 -9.05 10.47
N LYS A 477 32.24 -8.28 11.50
CA LYS A 477 33.39 -7.38 11.40
C LYS A 477 34.65 -8.21 11.27
N ARG A 478 35.55 -7.85 10.35
CA ARG A 478 36.83 -8.55 10.14
C ARG A 478 38.03 -7.75 10.66
N ASN A 479 39.03 -8.47 11.14
CA ASN A 479 40.32 -7.91 11.53
C ASN A 479 41.21 -7.66 10.28
N LYS A 480 42.40 -7.07 10.46
CA LYS A 480 43.34 -6.80 9.34
C LYS A 480 43.86 -8.04 8.59
N LYS A 481 43.57 -9.26 9.06
CA LYS A 481 43.88 -10.53 8.38
C LYS A 481 42.67 -11.15 7.67
N GLY A 482 41.48 -10.55 7.77
CA GLY A 482 40.23 -11.08 7.22
C GLY A 482 39.49 -12.07 8.13
N GLU A 483 39.96 -12.30 9.35
CA GLU A 483 39.32 -13.19 10.33
C GLU A 483 38.22 -12.43 11.11
N PRO A 484 37.13 -13.07 11.56
CA PRO A 484 36.12 -12.43 12.39
C PRO A 484 36.73 -11.78 13.65
N ALA A 485 36.37 -10.52 13.90
CA ALA A 485 36.80 -9.77 15.07
C ALA A 485 36.01 -10.20 16.30
N LEU A 486 36.68 -10.33 17.44
CA LEU A 486 36.06 -10.69 18.71
C LEU A 486 35.91 -9.46 19.62
N ASP A 487 34.87 -9.44 20.45
CA ASP A 487 34.65 -8.45 21.50
C ASP A 487 35.58 -8.73 22.72
N LYS A 488 35.47 -7.90 23.77
CA LYS A 488 36.25 -8.06 25.01
C LYS A 488 35.93 -9.35 25.79
N ASN A 489 34.81 -10.01 25.48
CA ASN A 489 34.33 -11.24 26.12
C ASN A 489 34.61 -12.49 25.29
N GLY A 490 35.16 -12.34 24.07
CA GLY A 490 35.44 -13.43 23.13
C GLY A 490 34.31 -13.76 22.15
N ASN A 491 33.23 -12.99 22.11
CA ASN A 491 32.13 -13.17 21.16
C ASN A 491 32.45 -12.53 19.80
N ILE A 492 31.88 -13.06 18.72
CA ILE A 492 32.02 -12.48 17.38
C ILE A 492 31.32 -11.12 17.31
N GLN A 493 32.02 -10.11 16.78
CA GLN A 493 31.44 -8.81 16.51
C GLN A 493 30.67 -8.84 15.18
N ILE A 494 29.35 -8.67 15.27
CA ILE A 494 28.44 -8.63 14.13
C ILE A 494 28.66 -7.36 13.30
N LEU A 495 28.56 -7.49 11.96
CA LEU A 495 28.48 -6.36 11.04
C LEU A 495 26.99 -6.07 10.77
N THR A 496 26.63 -4.80 10.83
CA THR A 496 25.28 -4.28 10.58
C THR A 496 25.28 -3.14 9.56
N SER A 497 26.41 -2.95 8.86
CA SER A 497 26.61 -1.93 7.84
C SER A 497 26.87 -2.58 6.49
N HIS A 498 26.69 -1.81 5.42
CA HIS A 498 27.09 -2.21 4.07
C HIS A 498 28.60 -2.54 3.98
N THR A 499 28.99 -3.11 2.84
CA THR A 499 30.39 -3.46 2.54
C THR A 499 30.96 -2.63 1.37
N CYS A 500 32.23 -2.87 1.07
CA CYS A 500 32.86 -2.41 -0.18
C CYS A 500 32.99 -3.54 -1.21
N GLU A 501 32.21 -4.63 -1.09
CA GLU A 501 32.27 -5.71 -2.06
C GLU A 501 31.61 -5.31 -3.39
N PRO A 502 32.01 -5.91 -4.52
CA PRO A 502 31.35 -5.68 -5.81
C PRO A 502 29.98 -6.36 -5.86
N VAL A 503 29.12 -5.91 -6.77
CA VAL A 503 27.78 -6.47 -6.96
C VAL A 503 27.66 -7.26 -8.26
N PRO A 504 26.79 -8.27 -8.33
CA PRO A 504 26.51 -8.98 -9.57
C PRO A 504 25.74 -8.10 -10.56
N ILE A 505 25.90 -8.38 -11.84
CA ILE A 505 24.93 -8.03 -12.88
C ILE A 505 24.78 -9.21 -13.85
N ALA A 506 23.53 -9.56 -14.14
CA ALA A 506 23.14 -10.61 -15.09
C ALA A 506 22.13 -10.08 -16.12
N ILE A 507 22.20 -10.57 -17.36
CA ILE A 507 21.27 -10.23 -18.45
C ILE A 507 20.74 -11.46 -19.17
N GLY A 508 19.47 -11.49 -19.55
CA GLY A 508 18.90 -12.64 -20.25
C GLY A 508 17.45 -12.47 -20.69
N GLY A 509 16.75 -13.59 -20.89
CA GLY A 509 15.37 -13.66 -21.38
C GLY A 509 15.27 -13.83 -22.91
N PRO A 510 14.12 -14.29 -23.45
CA PRO A 510 13.99 -14.68 -24.87
C PRO A 510 14.04 -13.50 -25.84
N GLY A 511 13.79 -12.29 -25.34
CA GLY A 511 13.90 -11.06 -26.12
C GLY A 511 15.34 -10.60 -26.33
N LEU A 512 16.32 -11.19 -25.63
CA LEU A 512 17.72 -10.77 -25.71
C LEU A 512 18.34 -11.17 -27.05
N ALA A 513 18.78 -10.17 -27.83
CA ALA A 513 19.30 -10.42 -29.17
C ALA A 513 20.52 -11.38 -29.17
N PRO A 514 20.61 -12.32 -30.15
CA PRO A 514 21.77 -13.20 -30.28
C PRO A 514 23.08 -12.42 -30.39
N GLY A 515 24.13 -12.92 -29.73
CA GLY A 515 25.47 -12.30 -29.75
C GLY A 515 25.63 -11.09 -28.81
N VAL A 516 24.59 -10.63 -28.12
CA VAL A 516 24.73 -9.71 -26.97
C VAL A 516 25.48 -10.42 -25.85
N ARG A 517 26.51 -9.79 -25.29
CA ARG A 517 27.24 -10.28 -24.11
C ARG A 517 27.90 -9.13 -23.36
N PHE A 518 28.39 -9.36 -22.15
CA PHE A 518 29.23 -8.36 -21.49
C PHE A 518 30.58 -8.20 -22.18
N ARG A 519 30.98 -6.93 -22.35
CA ARG A 519 32.23 -6.53 -22.99
C ARG A 519 33.43 -6.75 -22.06
N LYS A 520 34.56 -7.18 -22.63
CA LYS A 520 35.78 -7.53 -21.87
C LYS A 520 36.80 -6.39 -21.77
N ASP A 521 36.67 -5.37 -22.60
CA ASP A 521 37.51 -4.17 -22.64
C ASP A 521 37.16 -3.13 -21.55
N LEU A 522 36.06 -3.34 -20.83
CA LEU A 522 35.65 -2.54 -19.67
C LEU A 522 35.66 -3.41 -18.38
N PRO A 523 36.83 -3.73 -17.80
CA PRO A 523 36.93 -4.60 -16.63
C PRO A 523 36.40 -3.95 -15.34
N THR A 524 36.49 -2.62 -15.22
CA THR A 524 36.17 -1.86 -14.00
C THR A 524 34.84 -1.10 -14.09
N GLY A 525 33.84 -1.66 -14.77
CA GLY A 525 32.49 -1.06 -14.82
C GLY A 525 31.85 -0.95 -13.43
N GLY A 526 31.00 0.07 -13.25
CA GLY A 526 30.23 0.32 -12.03
C GLY A 526 28.74 0.51 -12.33
N LEU A 527 27.97 0.87 -11.29
CA LEU A 527 26.51 1.05 -11.38
C LEU A 527 26.08 2.05 -12.46
N ALA A 528 26.84 3.13 -12.68
CA ALA A 528 26.54 4.13 -13.72
C ALA A 528 26.51 3.54 -15.14
N ASN A 529 27.26 2.47 -15.42
CA ASN A 529 27.23 1.80 -16.73
C ASN A 529 25.92 1.02 -16.98
N VAL A 530 25.13 0.74 -15.94
CA VAL A 530 23.89 -0.06 -16.03
C VAL A 530 22.78 0.71 -16.76
N ALA A 531 22.68 2.03 -16.57
CA ALA A 531 21.72 2.88 -17.27
C ALA A 531 21.84 2.77 -18.80
N ALA A 532 23.06 3.00 -19.31
CA ALA A 532 23.35 2.85 -20.73
C ALA A 532 23.11 1.41 -21.22
N THR A 533 23.32 0.41 -20.36
CA THR A 533 23.08 -1.00 -20.67
C THR A 533 21.60 -1.29 -20.91
N PHE A 534 20.69 -0.92 -19.98
CA PHE A 534 19.26 -1.17 -20.22
C PHE A 534 18.64 -0.24 -21.27
N MET A 535 19.16 0.98 -21.48
CA MET A 535 18.73 1.84 -22.58
C MET A 535 19.08 1.22 -23.95
N ASN A 536 20.26 0.62 -24.09
CA ASN A 536 20.62 -0.18 -25.26
C ASN A 536 19.68 -1.39 -25.44
N LEU A 537 19.32 -2.10 -24.37
CA LEU A 537 18.39 -3.24 -24.42
C LEU A 537 16.94 -2.84 -24.80
N HIS A 538 16.53 -1.60 -24.55
CA HIS A 538 15.28 -1.01 -25.08
C HIS A 538 15.35 -0.66 -26.59
N GLY A 539 16.50 -0.81 -27.24
CA GLY A 539 16.70 -0.45 -28.64
C GLY A 539 17.01 1.03 -28.87
N TYR A 540 17.61 1.72 -27.90
CA TYR A 540 18.07 3.12 -28.01
C TYR A 540 19.59 3.23 -27.84
N GLU A 541 20.25 4.17 -28.54
CA GLU A 541 21.61 4.60 -28.16
C GLU A 541 21.53 5.43 -26.87
N ALA A 542 22.31 5.06 -25.86
CA ALA A 542 22.45 5.87 -24.64
C ALA A 542 23.05 7.27 -24.94
N PRO A 543 22.73 8.30 -24.13
CA PRO A 543 23.31 9.64 -24.27
C PRO A 543 24.85 9.62 -24.23
N SER A 544 25.48 10.51 -25.00
CA SER A 544 26.96 10.52 -25.15
C SER A 544 27.74 10.91 -23.91
N ASP A 545 27.09 11.51 -22.91
CA ASP A 545 27.68 11.84 -21.61
C ASP A 545 27.37 10.82 -20.50
N TYR A 546 26.74 9.68 -20.84
CA TYR A 546 26.61 8.56 -19.94
C TYR A 546 27.87 7.69 -19.94
N GLU A 547 28.11 7.02 -18.81
CA GLU A 547 29.09 5.95 -18.70
C GLU A 547 28.78 4.83 -19.72
N PRO A 548 29.80 4.25 -20.38
CA PRO A 548 29.58 3.37 -21.51
C PRO A 548 28.86 2.08 -21.11
N SER A 549 27.92 1.65 -21.96
CA SER A 549 27.21 0.37 -21.85
C SER A 549 28.16 -0.81 -21.59
N LEU A 550 27.77 -1.69 -20.67
CA LEU A 550 28.46 -2.92 -20.30
C LEU A 550 28.37 -3.99 -21.39
N ILE A 551 27.41 -3.90 -22.31
CA ILE A 551 27.19 -4.90 -23.37
C ILE A 551 27.87 -4.53 -24.69
N GLU A 552 28.32 -5.55 -25.39
CA GLU A 552 28.71 -5.53 -26.81
C GLU A 552 27.85 -6.53 -27.60
N ILE A 553 27.88 -6.42 -28.94
CA ILE A 553 27.14 -7.29 -29.86
C ILE A 553 28.11 -7.84 -30.90
N LEU A 554 28.43 -9.13 -30.76
CA LEU A 554 29.25 -9.83 -31.74
C LEU A 554 28.49 -10.01 -33.06
N PRO A 555 29.17 -9.90 -34.22
CA PRO A 555 28.62 -10.39 -35.48
C PRO A 555 28.34 -11.89 -35.36
N GLN A 556 27.17 -12.35 -35.83
CA GLN A 556 26.96 -13.78 -36.07
C GLN A 556 27.90 -14.22 -37.20
N ILE A 557 29.01 -14.85 -36.83
CA ILE A 557 29.86 -15.57 -37.78
C ILE A 557 29.08 -16.82 -38.19
N PHE A 558 28.48 -16.80 -39.38
CA PHE A 558 28.02 -18.01 -40.04
C PHE A 558 29.24 -18.88 -40.36
N ILE A 559 29.56 -19.81 -39.45
CA ILE A 559 30.57 -20.83 -39.69
C ILE A 559 29.98 -21.83 -40.70
N LEU A 560 30.19 -21.55 -41.98
CA LEU A 560 30.17 -22.58 -43.02
C LEU A 560 31.31 -23.55 -42.71
N GLY A 561 30.95 -24.72 -42.18
CA GLY A 561 31.91 -25.67 -41.63
C GLY A 561 32.90 -26.20 -42.68
N SER A 562 34.19 -25.89 -42.50
CA SER A 562 35.29 -26.62 -43.13
C SER A 562 35.57 -27.90 -42.33
N ILE A 563 34.93 -29.01 -42.71
CA ILE A 563 35.26 -30.35 -42.20
C ILE A 563 36.42 -30.92 -43.01
N SER A 564 37.46 -31.40 -42.32
CA SER A 564 38.51 -32.23 -42.91
C SER A 564 38.79 -33.44 -42.02
N SER A 565 38.51 -34.66 -42.53
CA SER A 565 38.92 -36.00 -42.05
C SER A 565 38.51 -36.42 -40.62
N ILE A 566 38.10 -37.65 -40.26
CA ILE A 566 37.92 -38.98 -40.91
C ILE A 566 37.03 -39.79 -39.92
N GLU A 567 36.09 -40.70 -40.23
CA GLU A 567 35.59 -41.31 -41.48
C GLU A 567 34.07 -41.70 -41.35
N GLY A 568 33.58 -42.81 -41.93
CA GLY A 568 32.42 -43.56 -41.38
C GLY A 568 31.07 -43.59 -42.14
N PHE A 569 31.06 -44.00 -43.41
CA PHE A 569 29.93 -44.63 -44.14
C PHE A 569 28.47 -44.07 -44.08
N LYS A 570 28.09 -43.37 -45.17
CA LYS A 570 26.86 -43.50 -46.04
C LYS A 570 25.46 -43.77 -45.41
N PRO A 571 24.37 -43.08 -45.86
CA PRO A 571 23.91 -43.25 -47.27
C PRO A 571 23.27 -42.05 -48.03
N THR A 572 23.44 -42.10 -49.36
CA THR A 572 22.64 -41.59 -50.52
C THR A 572 21.74 -40.32 -50.46
N ILE A 573 22.33 -39.20 -50.87
CA ILE A 573 21.97 -38.26 -51.98
C ILE A 573 20.64 -38.46 -52.77
N SER A 574 19.80 -37.43 -52.84
CA SER A 574 19.49 -36.57 -54.04
C SER A 574 18.45 -35.49 -53.66
N THR A 575 18.70 -34.16 -53.71
CA THR A 575 18.81 -33.23 -54.88
C THR A 575 17.55 -33.20 -55.77
N PHE A 576 16.99 -32.06 -56.23
CA PHE A 576 17.52 -30.72 -56.55
C PHE A 576 16.56 -29.54 -56.28
N GLN A 577 17.11 -28.33 -56.41
CA GLN A 577 16.58 -26.98 -56.20
C GLN A 577 15.46 -26.45 -57.14
N PHE A 578 14.87 -25.33 -56.67
CA PHE A 578 14.59 -24.06 -57.39
C PHE A 578 13.27 -23.78 -58.16
N CYS A 579 12.81 -22.53 -57.94
CA CYS A 579 12.03 -21.62 -58.81
C CYS A 579 10.50 -21.79 -59.01
N LEU A 580 9.77 -20.76 -58.56
CA LEU A 580 8.57 -20.18 -59.20
C LEU A 580 8.99 -19.23 -60.36
N PRO A 581 8.11 -18.67 -61.22
CA PRO A 581 6.65 -18.85 -61.47
C PRO A 581 6.38 -19.08 -63.01
N PRO A 582 5.36 -18.50 -63.70
CA PRO A 582 3.89 -18.46 -63.52
C PRO A 582 3.10 -19.09 -64.71
N ALA A 583 1.80 -19.40 -64.55
CA ALA A 583 0.87 -19.53 -65.70
C ALA A 583 -0.62 -19.27 -65.34
N ILE A 584 -1.31 -18.62 -66.26
CA ILE A 584 -2.58 -17.89 -66.19
C ILE A 584 -3.70 -18.66 -66.94
N ILE A 585 -4.98 -18.47 -66.54
CA ILE A 585 -6.26 -18.60 -67.32
C ILE A 585 -7.13 -19.92 -67.35
N TYR A 586 -8.34 -19.79 -66.77
CA TYR A 586 -9.71 -20.31 -67.10
C TYR A 586 -10.07 -21.81 -67.21
N GLY A 587 -11.26 -22.19 -66.69
CA GLY A 587 -12.04 -23.29 -67.31
C GLY A 587 -13.17 -24.05 -66.58
N LEU A 588 -14.18 -23.38 -65.97
CA LEU A 588 -15.61 -23.80 -65.91
C LEU A 588 -16.05 -25.30 -65.93
N ARG A 589 -16.75 -25.76 -64.87
CA ARG A 589 -18.03 -26.57 -64.81
C ARG A 589 -18.06 -27.81 -63.86
N ASP A 590 -18.96 -27.73 -62.89
CA ASP A 590 -19.77 -28.84 -62.32
C ASP A 590 -20.74 -29.45 -63.39
N PRO A 591 -21.38 -30.65 -63.26
CA PRO A 591 -21.91 -31.20 -61.98
C PRO A 591 -22.07 -32.75 -61.76
N VAL A 592 -22.23 -33.12 -60.47
CA VAL A 592 -23.16 -34.14 -59.87
C VAL A 592 -22.91 -35.68 -59.96
N SER A 593 -23.08 -36.34 -58.79
CA SER A 593 -23.35 -37.78 -58.49
C SER A 593 -22.18 -38.80 -58.64
N SER A 594 -22.03 -39.86 -57.81
CA SER A 594 -22.67 -40.26 -56.52
C SER A 594 -21.94 -41.45 -55.84
N LEU A 595 -21.95 -41.50 -54.50
CA LEU A 595 -21.93 -42.69 -53.60
C LEU A 595 -20.94 -43.86 -53.83
N SER A 596 -19.99 -44.03 -52.89
CA SER A 596 -19.73 -45.32 -52.20
C SER A 596 -18.86 -45.14 -50.94
N ASP A 597 -19.17 -45.86 -49.86
CA ASP A 597 -18.53 -45.74 -48.54
C ASP A 597 -17.04 -46.14 -48.46
N SER A 598 -16.29 -45.46 -47.59
CA SER A 598 -15.19 -46.05 -46.83
C SER A 598 -14.92 -45.24 -45.55
N MET A 599 -14.81 -45.91 -44.40
CA MET A 599 -14.70 -45.24 -43.09
C MET A 599 -13.27 -44.86 -42.70
N ALA A 600 -13.21 -43.80 -41.88
CA ALA A 600 -12.22 -43.53 -40.83
C ALA A 600 -10.77 -43.18 -41.22
N ARG A 601 -10.47 -41.87 -41.10
CA ARG A 601 -9.50 -41.37 -40.10
C ARG A 601 -9.74 -39.87 -39.83
N PRO A 602 -9.87 -39.41 -38.57
CA PRO A 602 -9.83 -37.98 -38.27
C PRO A 602 -8.42 -37.44 -38.52
N LEU A 603 -8.33 -36.29 -39.18
CA LEU A 603 -7.09 -35.50 -39.21
C LEU A 603 -6.80 -34.95 -37.81
N ALA A 604 -5.56 -35.11 -37.36
CA ALA A 604 -5.12 -34.51 -36.11
C ALA A 604 -4.98 -32.99 -36.29
N LEU A 605 -5.79 -32.22 -35.57
CA LEU A 605 -5.64 -30.77 -35.46
C LEU A 605 -4.51 -30.46 -34.45
N GLN A 606 -3.36 -30.09 -34.99
CA GLN A 606 -2.28 -29.42 -34.25
C GLN A 606 -2.58 -27.92 -34.16
N GLY A 607 -2.36 -27.33 -32.98
CA GLY A 607 -1.96 -25.92 -32.80
C GLY A 607 -3.02 -24.84 -33.03
N ASP A 608 -2.98 -23.83 -32.16
CA ASP A 608 -3.59 -22.50 -32.30
C ASP A 608 -5.11 -22.40 -32.52
N ASP A 609 -5.88 -22.36 -31.41
CA ASP A 609 -7.02 -21.43 -31.17
C ASP A 609 -7.85 -21.85 -29.92
N GLU A 610 -7.29 -21.75 -28.72
CA GLU A 610 -8.00 -22.14 -27.48
C GLU A 610 -8.66 -21.00 -26.69
N VAL A 611 -8.55 -19.73 -27.11
CA VAL A 611 -9.12 -18.58 -26.37
C VAL A 611 -9.97 -17.65 -27.22
N VAL A 612 -10.92 -16.97 -26.58
CA VAL A 612 -11.93 -16.08 -27.17
C VAL A 612 -11.84 -14.69 -26.55
N GLY A 613 -11.98 -13.67 -27.39
CA GLY A 613 -11.99 -12.26 -26.98
C GLY A 613 -10.60 -11.62 -26.91
N THR A 614 -10.57 -10.29 -26.99
CA THR A 614 -9.35 -9.47 -27.18
C THR A 614 -8.33 -9.52 -26.04
N LYS A 615 -8.72 -10.05 -24.87
CA LYS A 615 -7.83 -10.23 -23.71
C LYS A 615 -7.24 -11.63 -23.59
N GLY A 616 -7.65 -12.59 -24.43
CA GLY A 616 -7.14 -13.96 -24.43
C GLY A 616 -7.42 -14.80 -23.17
N VAL A 617 -8.32 -14.36 -22.29
CA VAL A 617 -8.57 -15.02 -20.98
C VAL A 617 -9.63 -16.13 -21.05
N VAL A 618 -10.63 -15.99 -21.93
CA VAL A 618 -11.78 -16.89 -21.96
C VAL A 618 -11.47 -18.10 -22.82
N LYS A 619 -11.46 -19.33 -22.26
CA LYS A 619 -11.20 -20.52 -23.08
C LYS A 619 -12.38 -20.83 -24.02
N LYS A 620 -12.08 -21.11 -25.28
CA LYS A 620 -13.03 -21.46 -26.35
C LYS A 620 -13.90 -22.66 -25.98
N VAL A 621 -13.30 -23.69 -25.37
CA VAL A 621 -14.01 -24.90 -24.91
C VAL A 621 -15.03 -24.57 -23.83
N GLU A 622 -14.65 -23.78 -22.82
CA GLU A 622 -15.54 -23.37 -21.72
C GLU A 622 -16.66 -22.45 -22.23
N PHE A 623 -16.32 -21.49 -23.10
CA PHE A 623 -17.27 -20.54 -23.70
C PHE A 623 -18.33 -21.23 -24.56
N VAL A 624 -17.92 -22.14 -25.45
CA VAL A 624 -18.84 -22.90 -26.30
C VAL A 624 -19.76 -23.78 -25.45
N ARG A 625 -19.24 -24.51 -24.46
CA ARG A 625 -20.10 -25.36 -23.60
C ARG A 625 -21.12 -24.55 -22.80
N ILE A 626 -20.76 -23.36 -22.30
CA ILE A 626 -21.68 -22.46 -21.60
C ILE A 626 -22.78 -21.92 -22.54
N ILE A 627 -22.43 -21.55 -23.78
CA ILE A 627 -23.43 -21.13 -24.78
C ILE A 627 -24.35 -22.30 -25.16
N THR A 628 -23.81 -23.50 -25.33
CA THR A 628 -24.59 -24.71 -25.61
C THR A 628 -25.56 -25.03 -24.46
N GLU A 629 -25.14 -24.92 -23.19
CA GLU A 629 -26.03 -25.06 -22.01
C GLU A 629 -27.17 -24.04 -22.06
N ALA A 630 -26.85 -22.77 -22.31
CA ALA A 630 -27.85 -21.70 -22.41
C ALA A 630 -28.84 -21.92 -23.56
N LEU A 631 -28.37 -22.38 -24.73
CA LEU A 631 -29.24 -22.73 -25.85
C LEU A 631 -30.18 -23.89 -25.50
N TYR A 632 -29.70 -24.92 -24.80
CA TYR A 632 -30.53 -26.03 -24.35
C TYR A 632 -31.55 -25.61 -23.28
N SER A 633 -31.16 -24.80 -22.29
CA SER A 633 -32.05 -24.35 -21.21
C SER A 633 -33.10 -23.34 -21.69
N LEU A 634 -32.79 -22.52 -22.71
CA LEU A 634 -33.75 -21.68 -23.44
C LEU A 634 -34.63 -22.47 -24.44
N GLY A 635 -34.41 -23.77 -24.62
CA GLY A 635 -35.23 -24.65 -25.45
C GLY A 635 -34.80 -24.77 -26.92
N TYR A 636 -33.71 -24.13 -27.34
CA TYR A 636 -33.16 -24.17 -28.71
C TYR A 636 -32.38 -25.46 -29.01
N LYS A 637 -32.98 -26.62 -28.72
CA LYS A 637 -32.32 -27.95 -28.79
C LYS A 637 -31.66 -28.25 -30.14
N LYS A 638 -32.28 -27.84 -31.25
CA LYS A 638 -31.72 -28.01 -32.61
C LYS A 638 -30.44 -27.17 -32.81
N THR A 639 -30.42 -25.95 -32.28
CA THR A 639 -29.28 -25.03 -32.39
C THR A 639 -28.14 -25.47 -31.49
N GLY A 640 -28.43 -25.93 -30.26
CA GLY A 640 -27.44 -26.52 -29.36
C GLY A 640 -26.72 -27.72 -29.99
N ALA A 641 -27.49 -28.69 -30.49
CA ALA A 641 -26.92 -29.88 -31.16
C ALA A 641 -26.09 -29.51 -32.40
N ARG A 642 -26.51 -28.50 -33.18
CA ARG A 642 -25.76 -28.02 -34.34
C ARG A 642 -24.47 -27.30 -33.94
N LEU A 643 -24.48 -26.55 -32.83
CA LEU A 643 -23.28 -25.90 -32.29
C LEU A 643 -22.26 -26.93 -31.79
N GLU A 644 -22.70 -28.02 -31.15
CA GLU A 644 -21.83 -29.14 -30.76
C GLU A 644 -21.21 -29.82 -31.99
N GLU A 645 -21.98 -30.01 -33.06
CA GLU A 645 -21.52 -30.58 -34.33
C GLU A 645 -20.50 -29.69 -35.04
N GLU A 646 -20.77 -28.39 -35.19
CA GLU A 646 -19.90 -27.45 -35.91
C GLU A 646 -18.66 -27.04 -35.12
N SER A 647 -18.73 -27.00 -33.79
CA SER A 647 -17.57 -26.66 -32.94
C SER A 647 -16.69 -27.87 -32.61
N GLY A 648 -17.19 -29.10 -32.76
CA GLY A 648 -16.55 -30.32 -32.28
C GLY A 648 -16.46 -30.44 -30.75
N ILE A 649 -17.12 -29.54 -30.01
CA ILE A 649 -17.07 -29.45 -28.55
C ILE A 649 -18.44 -29.89 -27.98
N PRO A 650 -18.56 -31.11 -27.45
CA PRO A 650 -19.80 -31.56 -26.81
C PRO A 650 -19.99 -30.89 -25.43
N LEU A 651 -21.24 -30.66 -25.04
CA LEU A 651 -21.61 -30.10 -23.73
C LEU A 651 -21.15 -31.01 -22.59
N HIS A 652 -21.35 -32.32 -22.75
CA HIS A 652 -20.99 -33.38 -21.83
C HIS A 652 -20.44 -34.58 -22.61
N SER A 653 -19.53 -35.36 -22.01
CA SER A 653 -19.06 -36.61 -22.62
C SER A 653 -20.19 -37.65 -22.67
N SER A 654 -20.04 -38.67 -23.53
CA SER A 654 -20.98 -39.79 -23.63
C SER A 654 -21.18 -40.53 -22.29
N VAL A 655 -20.13 -40.65 -21.49
CA VAL A 655 -20.18 -41.25 -20.14
C VAL A 655 -21.02 -40.40 -19.18
N ILE A 656 -20.90 -39.07 -19.22
CA ILE A 656 -21.70 -38.16 -18.40
C ILE A 656 -23.16 -38.15 -18.83
N ASN A 657 -23.44 -38.16 -20.13
CA ASN A 657 -24.83 -38.28 -20.63
C ASN A 657 -25.49 -39.59 -20.17
N LEU A 658 -24.74 -40.70 -20.19
CA LEU A 658 -25.21 -41.99 -19.65
C LEU A 658 -25.47 -41.93 -18.13
N PHE A 659 -24.54 -41.33 -17.35
CA PHE A 659 -24.70 -41.14 -15.91
C PHE A 659 -25.94 -40.31 -15.56
N MET A 660 -26.15 -39.16 -16.22
CA MET A 660 -27.33 -38.33 -16.02
C MET A 660 -28.62 -39.11 -16.32
N GLN A 661 -28.63 -39.90 -17.40
CA GLN A 661 -29.77 -40.73 -17.75
C GLN A 661 -30.04 -41.83 -16.70
N GLN A 662 -29.01 -42.52 -16.21
CA GLN A 662 -29.15 -43.52 -15.15
C GLN A 662 -29.73 -42.94 -13.86
N ILE A 663 -29.35 -41.72 -13.48
CA ILE A 663 -29.91 -41.00 -12.32
C ILE A 663 -31.40 -40.68 -12.53
N LEU A 664 -31.80 -40.21 -13.71
CA LEU A 664 -33.20 -39.91 -14.04
C LEU A 664 -34.06 -41.19 -14.11
N ASP A 665 -33.53 -42.26 -14.73
CA ASP A 665 -34.18 -43.57 -14.82
C ASP A 665 -34.22 -44.30 -13.46
N GLY A 666 -33.36 -43.91 -12.50
CA GLY A 666 -33.29 -44.47 -11.15
C GLY A 666 -32.51 -45.79 -11.07
N LYS A 667 -31.53 -45.95 -11.96
CA LYS A 667 -30.63 -47.11 -12.05
C LYS A 667 -29.43 -46.91 -11.12
N TRP A 668 -29.70 -46.89 -9.82
CA TRP A 668 -28.73 -46.44 -8.80
C TRP A 668 -27.39 -47.19 -8.85
N ASP A 669 -27.43 -48.52 -8.92
CA ASP A 669 -26.21 -49.34 -8.89
C ASP A 669 -25.38 -49.17 -10.18
N GLU A 670 -26.04 -48.98 -11.34
CA GLU A 670 -25.36 -48.63 -12.59
C GLU A 670 -24.74 -47.22 -12.51
N SER A 671 -25.45 -46.25 -11.92
CA SER A 671 -24.97 -44.87 -11.80
C SER A 671 -23.74 -44.74 -10.91
N LEU A 672 -23.64 -45.55 -9.84
CA LEU A 672 -22.47 -45.57 -8.95
C LEU A 672 -21.25 -46.17 -9.67
N ASN A 673 -21.43 -47.28 -10.38
CA ASN A 673 -20.37 -47.85 -11.21
C ASN A 673 -19.94 -46.88 -12.33
N THR A 674 -20.88 -46.16 -12.95
CA THR A 674 -20.52 -45.14 -13.95
C THR A 674 -19.81 -43.95 -13.32
N LEU A 675 -20.18 -43.52 -12.11
CA LEU A 675 -19.52 -42.44 -11.36
C LEU A 675 -18.03 -42.72 -11.09
N GLU A 676 -17.69 -43.95 -10.69
CA GLU A 676 -16.29 -44.37 -10.50
C GLU A 676 -15.47 -44.32 -11.81
N ASN A 677 -16.13 -44.53 -12.96
CA ASN A 677 -15.50 -44.53 -14.29
C ASN A 677 -15.41 -43.13 -14.94
N ILE A 678 -15.86 -42.05 -14.28
CA ILE A 678 -15.75 -40.67 -14.81
C ILE A 678 -14.30 -40.15 -14.80
N GLY A 679 -13.37 -40.81 -14.09
CA GLY A 679 -11.95 -40.44 -14.05
C GLY A 679 -11.64 -39.25 -13.14
N MET A 680 -12.41 -39.10 -12.06
CA MET A 680 -12.21 -38.03 -11.07
C MET A 680 -11.01 -38.33 -10.17
N VAL A 681 -10.17 -37.32 -9.91
CA VAL A 681 -8.96 -37.45 -9.08
C VAL A 681 -9.26 -37.39 -7.58
N ASP A 682 -10.37 -36.78 -7.16
CA ASP A 682 -10.74 -36.62 -5.75
C ASP A 682 -11.74 -37.69 -5.28
N GLU A 683 -11.21 -38.69 -4.57
CA GLU A 683 -11.97 -39.79 -3.94
C GLU A 683 -13.03 -39.28 -2.93
N LYS A 684 -12.82 -38.10 -2.31
CA LYS A 684 -13.77 -37.52 -1.34
C LYS A 684 -15.02 -37.00 -2.04
N ILE A 685 -14.88 -36.39 -3.22
CA ILE A 685 -16.03 -35.91 -4.01
C ILE A 685 -16.83 -37.11 -4.52
N VAL A 686 -16.17 -38.18 -4.98
CA VAL A 686 -16.83 -39.42 -5.39
C VAL A 686 -17.64 -40.01 -4.24
N LYS A 687 -17.06 -40.13 -3.03
CA LYS A 687 -17.79 -40.61 -1.84
C LYS A 687 -18.95 -39.70 -1.44
N LEU A 688 -18.82 -38.38 -1.57
CA LEU A 688 -19.91 -37.41 -1.30
C LEU A 688 -21.06 -37.56 -2.31
N ALA A 689 -20.76 -37.67 -3.61
CA ALA A 689 -21.77 -37.89 -4.64
C ALA A 689 -22.46 -39.25 -4.46
N SER A 690 -21.70 -40.32 -4.19
CA SER A 690 -22.23 -41.64 -3.86
C SER A 690 -23.14 -41.61 -2.62
N PHE A 691 -22.78 -40.87 -1.57
CA PHE A 691 -23.62 -40.70 -0.38
C PHE A 691 -24.98 -40.08 -0.74
N VAL A 692 -25.01 -39.01 -1.55
CA VAL A 692 -26.25 -38.31 -1.92
C VAL A 692 -27.13 -39.16 -2.87
N ILE A 693 -26.52 -39.92 -3.78
CA ILE A 693 -27.23 -40.90 -4.63
C ILE A 693 -27.86 -42.01 -3.77
N LEU A 694 -27.10 -42.55 -2.81
CA LEU A 694 -27.58 -43.61 -1.93
C LEU A 694 -28.61 -43.11 -0.91
N GLU A 695 -28.51 -41.86 -0.45
CA GLU A 695 -29.54 -41.22 0.38
C GLU A 695 -30.88 -41.12 -0.39
N GLN A 696 -30.85 -40.74 -1.67
CA GLN A 696 -32.06 -40.76 -2.52
C GLN A 696 -32.58 -42.20 -2.76
N LYS A 697 -31.69 -43.17 -3.04
CA LYS A 697 -32.06 -44.61 -3.15
C LYS A 697 -32.77 -45.10 -1.89
N PHE A 698 -32.25 -44.74 -0.71
CA PHE A 698 -32.81 -45.06 0.60
C PHE A 698 -34.21 -44.46 0.78
N PHE A 699 -34.39 -43.15 0.50
CA PHE A 699 -35.72 -42.52 0.59
C PHE A 699 -36.73 -43.08 -0.42
N GLU A 700 -36.33 -43.39 -1.65
CA GLU A 700 -37.21 -44.04 -2.64
C GLU A 700 -37.57 -45.49 -2.27
N LEU A 701 -36.77 -46.19 -1.46
CA LEU A 701 -37.11 -47.52 -0.94
C LEU A 701 -38.09 -47.42 0.23
N LEU A 702 -37.94 -46.42 1.12
CA LEU A 702 -38.89 -46.16 2.20
C LEU A 702 -40.27 -45.74 1.67
N ASP A 703 -40.32 -44.86 0.67
CA ASP A 703 -41.56 -44.40 0.03
C ASP A 703 -42.32 -45.53 -0.69
N LYS A 704 -41.60 -46.60 -1.09
CA LYS A 704 -42.15 -47.84 -1.67
C LYS A 704 -42.40 -48.94 -0.62
N GLU A 705 -42.41 -48.60 0.67
CA GLU A 705 -42.58 -49.49 1.83
C GLU A 705 -41.55 -50.65 1.93
N LYS A 706 -40.43 -50.58 1.20
CA LYS A 706 -39.37 -51.60 1.19
C LYS A 706 -38.36 -51.40 2.32
N VAL A 707 -38.86 -51.41 3.56
CA VAL A 707 -38.10 -51.07 4.77
C VAL A 707 -36.85 -51.95 4.96
N MET A 708 -36.92 -53.24 4.64
CA MET A 708 -35.77 -54.17 4.76
C MET A 708 -34.67 -53.88 3.74
N ASP A 709 -35.03 -53.50 2.51
CA ASP A 709 -34.06 -53.12 1.47
C ASP A 709 -33.43 -51.76 1.80
N ALA A 710 -34.21 -50.79 2.30
CA ALA A 710 -33.70 -49.51 2.80
C ALA A 710 -32.71 -49.70 3.96
N LEU A 711 -33.05 -50.54 4.94
CA LEU A 711 -32.16 -50.89 6.06
C LEU A 711 -30.87 -51.55 5.58
N LYS A 712 -30.94 -52.40 4.54
CA LYS A 712 -29.77 -53.02 3.91
C LYS A 712 -28.87 -51.94 3.30
N THR A 713 -29.39 -51.12 2.40
CA THR A 713 -28.63 -50.01 1.76
C THR A 713 -28.01 -49.07 2.79
N LEU A 714 -28.72 -48.71 3.87
CA LEU A 714 -28.16 -47.88 4.94
C LEU A 714 -26.93 -48.54 5.62
N ARG A 715 -27.00 -49.85 5.89
CA ARG A 715 -25.93 -50.59 6.58
C ARG A 715 -24.75 -50.98 5.68
N THR A 716 -25.02 -51.41 4.45
CA THR A 716 -23.99 -52.00 3.57
C THR A 716 -23.45 -51.04 2.52
N GLU A 717 -24.14 -49.93 2.23
CA GLU A 717 -23.75 -49.01 1.14
C GLU A 717 -23.50 -47.59 1.68
N ILE A 718 -24.39 -47.04 2.53
CA ILE A 718 -24.23 -45.68 3.08
C ILE A 718 -23.21 -45.64 4.23
N SER A 719 -23.40 -46.47 5.26
CA SER A 719 -22.55 -46.42 6.47
C SER A 719 -21.05 -46.61 6.21
N PRO A 720 -20.58 -47.44 5.25
CA PRO A 720 -19.16 -47.58 4.94
C PRO A 720 -18.49 -46.34 4.31
N LEU A 721 -19.26 -45.36 3.81
CA LEU A 721 -18.71 -44.14 3.22
C LEU A 721 -18.12 -43.19 4.28
N CYS A 722 -18.47 -43.36 5.56
CA CYS A 722 -17.98 -42.55 6.70
C CYS A 722 -18.17 -41.02 6.54
N ILE A 723 -19.16 -40.61 5.75
CA ILE A 723 -19.53 -39.21 5.52
C ILE A 723 -20.71 -38.87 6.41
N ASN A 724 -20.51 -37.92 7.34
CA ASN A 724 -21.52 -37.36 8.23
C ASN A 724 -22.26 -38.40 9.11
N SER A 725 -21.62 -38.79 10.22
CA SER A 725 -22.19 -39.69 11.24
C SER A 725 -23.58 -39.26 11.72
N ASP A 726 -23.76 -37.97 11.97
CA ASP A 726 -24.97 -37.41 12.53
C ASP A 726 -26.14 -37.55 11.54
N ARG A 727 -25.87 -37.40 10.25
CA ARG A 727 -26.84 -37.66 9.19
C ARG A 727 -27.18 -39.14 9.07
N VAL A 728 -26.22 -40.05 9.20
CA VAL A 728 -26.49 -41.50 9.21
C VAL A 728 -27.35 -41.89 10.42
N HIS A 729 -27.11 -41.29 11.59
CA HIS A 729 -27.97 -41.44 12.76
C HIS A 729 -29.40 -40.92 12.51
N GLN A 730 -29.56 -39.74 11.89
CA GLN A 730 -30.88 -39.25 11.46
C GLN A 730 -31.58 -40.22 10.50
N LEU A 731 -30.90 -40.71 9.46
CA LEU A 731 -31.46 -41.67 8.49
C LEU A 731 -31.89 -42.98 9.18
N SER A 732 -31.14 -43.47 10.16
CA SER A 732 -31.56 -44.63 10.95
C SER A 732 -32.83 -44.41 11.76
N SER A 733 -33.09 -43.18 12.23
CA SER A 733 -34.32 -42.85 12.95
C SER A 733 -35.55 -42.90 12.04
N CYS A 734 -35.40 -42.54 10.76
CA CYS A 734 -36.47 -42.60 9.75
C CYS A 734 -36.97 -44.03 9.48
N VAL A 735 -36.15 -45.06 9.74
CA VAL A 735 -36.55 -46.47 9.61
C VAL A 735 -37.47 -46.92 10.77
N ILE A 736 -37.34 -46.27 11.94
CA ILE A 736 -38.04 -46.67 13.18
C ILE A 736 -39.43 -46.00 13.28
N SER A 737 -39.60 -44.80 12.72
CA SER A 737 -40.87 -44.07 12.72
C SER A 737 -41.17 -43.41 11.36
N PRO A 738 -41.80 -44.14 10.42
CA PRO A 738 -42.15 -43.59 9.10
C PRO A 738 -43.19 -42.46 9.15
N SER A 739 -43.93 -42.32 10.26
CA SER A 739 -45.13 -41.48 10.36
C SER A 739 -44.93 -40.11 11.05
N GLN A 740 -43.74 -39.79 11.55
CA GLN A 740 -43.44 -38.48 12.15
C GLN A 740 -42.94 -37.42 11.12
N GLN A 741 -43.75 -37.12 10.10
CA GLN A 741 -43.44 -36.03 9.13
C GLN A 741 -43.98 -34.64 9.53
N VAL A 742 -44.61 -34.47 10.71
CA VAL A 742 -45.50 -33.30 10.96
C VAL A 742 -45.05 -32.33 12.07
N LEU A 743 -44.18 -32.70 13.01
CA LEU A 743 -43.93 -31.90 14.25
C LEU A 743 -42.45 -31.76 14.64
N ALA A 744 -41.72 -30.85 13.97
CA ALA A 744 -40.42 -30.34 14.43
C ALA A 744 -40.10 -28.95 13.84
N GLY A 745 -40.92 -27.94 14.16
CA GLY A 745 -40.75 -26.56 13.71
C GLY A 745 -39.81 -25.72 14.58
N VAL A 746 -38.55 -26.13 14.74
CA VAL A 746 -37.50 -25.32 15.39
C VAL A 746 -36.18 -25.50 14.63
N SER A 747 -35.49 -24.40 14.32
CA SER A 747 -34.24 -24.32 13.53
C SER A 747 -34.33 -24.74 12.05
N GLY A 748 -34.79 -23.83 11.20
CA GLY A 748 -34.19 -23.50 9.88
C GLY A 748 -34.03 -24.56 8.77
N GLN A 749 -34.32 -25.84 8.98
CA GLN A 749 -34.12 -26.90 8.00
C GLN A 749 -35.46 -27.51 7.56
N GLY A 750 -35.64 -27.61 6.24
CA GLY A 750 -36.93 -27.93 5.62
C GLY A 750 -37.38 -29.38 5.77
N ILE A 751 -38.68 -29.59 5.53
CA ILE A 751 -39.37 -30.88 5.56
C ILE A 751 -38.63 -31.93 4.71
N VAL A 752 -38.25 -33.05 5.33
CA VAL A 752 -37.57 -34.17 4.66
C VAL A 752 -38.58 -34.94 3.81
N ARG A 753 -38.62 -34.61 2.52
CA ARG A 753 -39.46 -35.26 1.51
C ARG A 753 -38.56 -35.84 0.42
N VAL A 754 -38.99 -36.95 -0.21
CA VAL A 754 -38.30 -37.54 -1.37
C VAL A 754 -38.04 -36.43 -2.41
N LYS A 755 -36.77 -36.19 -2.76
CA LYS A 755 -36.41 -35.19 -3.78
C LYS A 755 -36.83 -35.74 -5.15
N SER A 756 -37.18 -34.86 -6.10
CA SER A 756 -37.29 -35.32 -7.48
C SER A 756 -35.90 -35.68 -8.01
N ARG A 757 -35.81 -36.65 -8.94
CA ARG A 757 -34.52 -37.07 -9.52
C ARG A 757 -33.82 -35.93 -10.27
N THR A 758 -34.57 -34.95 -10.78
CA THR A 758 -34.05 -33.68 -11.31
C THR A 758 -33.35 -32.85 -10.22
N LYS A 759 -33.94 -32.72 -9.02
CA LYS A 759 -33.31 -32.02 -7.89
C LYS A 759 -32.08 -32.74 -7.35
N LEU A 760 -32.07 -34.08 -7.39
CA LEU A 760 -30.85 -34.85 -7.13
C LEU A 760 -29.76 -34.49 -8.16
N LEU A 761 -30.12 -34.33 -9.43
CA LEU A 761 -29.17 -33.94 -10.49
C LEU A 761 -28.62 -32.52 -10.28
N GLU A 762 -29.46 -31.55 -9.90
CA GLU A 762 -29.05 -30.19 -9.50
C GLU A 762 -28.07 -30.20 -8.32
N GLU A 763 -28.27 -31.10 -7.34
CA GLU A 763 -27.39 -31.25 -6.17
C GLU A 763 -26.06 -31.91 -6.54
N LEU A 764 -26.07 -32.93 -7.42
CA LEU A 764 -24.86 -33.55 -7.97
C LEU A 764 -24.06 -32.57 -8.84
N GLN A 765 -24.71 -31.73 -9.64
CA GLN A 765 -24.05 -30.65 -10.40
C GLN A 765 -23.31 -29.63 -9.51
N ARG A 766 -23.73 -29.45 -8.25
CA ARG A 766 -23.03 -28.58 -7.28
C ARG A 766 -21.86 -29.27 -6.59
N LEU A 767 -21.88 -30.61 -6.50
CA LEU A 767 -20.83 -31.41 -5.87
C LEU A 767 -19.73 -31.80 -6.86
N LEU A 768 -20.09 -32.05 -8.12
CA LEU A 768 -19.15 -32.44 -9.18
C LEU A 768 -18.42 -31.20 -9.74
N PRO A 769 -17.14 -31.33 -10.17
CA PRO A 769 -16.40 -30.22 -10.75
C PRO A 769 -17.09 -29.63 -12.00
N PRO A 770 -17.12 -28.29 -12.17
CA PRO A 770 -17.72 -27.63 -13.34
C PRO A 770 -17.15 -28.07 -14.71
N THR A 771 -15.94 -28.63 -14.73
CA THR A 771 -15.34 -29.24 -15.92
C THR A 771 -16.06 -30.50 -16.37
N VAL A 772 -16.63 -31.27 -15.43
CA VAL A 772 -17.35 -32.53 -15.64
C VAL A 772 -18.81 -32.26 -15.97
N MET A 773 -19.50 -31.48 -15.14
CA MET A 773 -20.90 -31.07 -15.34
C MET A 773 -21.03 -29.57 -15.11
N ILE A 774 -21.61 -28.84 -16.07
CA ILE A 774 -21.77 -27.39 -15.97
C ILE A 774 -22.97 -27.07 -15.06
N PRO A 775 -22.85 -26.14 -14.10
CA PRO A 775 -24.00 -25.67 -13.31
C PRO A 775 -25.11 -25.08 -14.20
N GLU A 776 -26.37 -25.41 -13.92
CA GLU A 776 -27.50 -24.84 -14.66
C GLU A 776 -27.50 -23.32 -14.70
N LYS A 777 -27.88 -22.76 -15.85
CA LYS A 777 -28.00 -21.31 -16.09
C LYS A 777 -26.70 -20.53 -15.84
N ARG A 778 -25.54 -21.18 -15.98
CA ARG A 778 -24.24 -20.53 -15.69
C ARG A 778 -24.04 -19.24 -16.49
N LEU A 779 -24.51 -19.19 -17.75
CA LEU A 779 -24.45 -17.97 -18.54
C LEU A 779 -25.27 -16.82 -17.93
N VAL A 780 -26.48 -17.10 -17.45
CA VAL A 780 -27.37 -16.10 -16.83
C VAL A 780 -26.71 -15.51 -15.59
N HIS A 781 -26.12 -16.34 -14.74
CA HIS A 781 -25.43 -15.85 -13.55
C HIS A 781 -24.15 -15.04 -13.86
N LEU A 782 -23.40 -15.40 -14.91
CA LEU A 782 -22.27 -14.59 -15.39
C LEU A 782 -22.73 -13.24 -15.97
N VAL A 783 -23.93 -13.19 -16.54
CA VAL A 783 -24.56 -11.99 -17.10
C VAL A 783 -25.12 -11.09 -15.99
N GLU A 784 -25.71 -11.67 -14.94
CA GLU A 784 -26.10 -10.95 -13.71
C GLU A 784 -24.87 -10.33 -13.03
N GLN A 785 -23.79 -11.10 -12.85
CA GLN A 785 -22.52 -10.58 -12.33
C GLN A 785 -21.95 -9.43 -13.18
N ALA A 786 -22.15 -9.44 -14.50
CA ALA A 786 -21.72 -8.34 -15.37
C ALA A 786 -22.58 -7.08 -15.18
N LEU A 787 -23.87 -7.22 -14.87
CA LEU A 787 -24.75 -6.08 -14.53
C LEU A 787 -24.41 -5.49 -13.16
N ASP A 788 -24.14 -6.33 -12.16
CA ASP A 788 -23.66 -5.89 -10.84
C ASP A 788 -22.34 -5.10 -10.97
N LEU A 789 -21.40 -5.60 -11.78
CA LEU A 789 -20.15 -4.89 -12.09
C LEU A 789 -20.36 -3.57 -12.84
N GLN A 790 -21.38 -3.47 -13.70
CA GLN A 790 -21.74 -2.19 -14.35
C GLN A 790 -22.36 -1.20 -13.35
N LEU A 791 -23.13 -1.67 -12.37
CA LEU A 791 -23.66 -0.83 -11.29
C LEU A 791 -22.53 -0.31 -10.40
N ASP A 792 -21.64 -1.19 -9.92
CA ASP A 792 -20.47 -0.83 -9.09
C ASP A 792 -19.48 0.12 -9.81
N ALA A 793 -19.36 0.00 -11.13
CA ALA A 793 -18.55 0.89 -11.97
C ALA A 793 -19.21 2.26 -12.23
N CYS A 794 -20.53 2.40 -11.99
CA CYS A 794 -21.27 3.61 -12.32
C CYS A 794 -21.09 4.70 -11.26
N ARG A 795 -20.09 5.57 -11.46
CA ARG A 795 -19.64 6.65 -10.56
C ARG A 795 -20.72 7.52 -9.88
N PHE A 796 -21.88 7.70 -10.51
CA PHE A 796 -22.97 8.55 -10.02
C PHE A 796 -24.26 7.78 -9.71
N HIS A 797 -24.20 6.45 -9.60
CA HIS A 797 -25.39 5.64 -9.34
C HIS A 797 -25.95 5.90 -7.94
N ASN A 798 -27.18 6.40 -7.87
CA ASN A 798 -27.81 6.80 -6.61
C ASN A 798 -29.35 6.69 -6.67
N SER A 799 -29.87 5.74 -7.45
CA SER A 799 -31.29 5.65 -7.83
C SER A 799 -31.72 4.19 -7.94
N VAL A 800 -32.85 3.81 -7.32
CA VAL A 800 -33.18 2.40 -7.02
C VAL A 800 -33.17 1.47 -8.25
N VAL A 801 -33.72 1.89 -9.40
CA VAL A 801 -33.54 1.19 -10.70
C VAL A 801 -33.66 2.18 -11.86
N GLY A 802 -32.72 2.12 -12.82
CA GLY A 802 -32.92 2.59 -14.20
C GLY A 802 -32.96 1.37 -15.14
N GLU A 803 -33.43 1.54 -16.39
CA GLU A 803 -33.42 0.44 -17.38
C GLU A 803 -31.99 -0.01 -17.71
N MET A 804 -31.51 -1.03 -16.99
CA MET A 804 -30.20 -1.64 -17.21
C MET A 804 -30.20 -2.40 -18.55
N SER A 805 -29.14 -2.21 -19.34
CA SER A 805 -29.03 -2.76 -20.69
C SER A 805 -27.78 -3.62 -20.83
N LEU A 806 -27.96 -4.89 -21.21
CA LEU A 806 -26.84 -5.76 -21.59
C LEU A 806 -26.15 -5.35 -22.91
N LEU A 807 -26.73 -4.39 -23.64
CA LEU A 807 -26.20 -3.91 -24.92
C LEU A 807 -25.34 -2.64 -24.77
N THR A 808 -25.37 -1.97 -23.61
CA THR A 808 -24.72 -0.68 -23.36
C THR A 808 -24.40 -0.51 -21.88
N ASP A 809 -23.14 -0.21 -21.54
CA ASP A 809 -22.74 0.01 -20.14
C ASP A 809 -23.56 1.11 -19.45
N HIS A 810 -24.02 0.82 -18.23
CA HIS A 810 -24.84 1.73 -17.43
C HIS A 810 -24.05 2.94 -16.93
N GLN A 811 -24.60 4.14 -17.13
CA GLN A 811 -24.00 5.40 -16.70
C GLN A 811 -25.08 6.39 -16.25
N CYS A 812 -25.13 6.67 -14.94
CA CYS A 812 -25.94 7.75 -14.36
C CYS A 812 -25.26 9.11 -14.54
N GLY A 813 -26.06 10.17 -14.65
CA GLY A 813 -25.57 11.55 -14.66
C GLY A 813 -25.23 12.06 -13.25
N ARG A 814 -24.40 13.12 -13.18
CA ARG A 814 -24.01 13.77 -11.91
C ARG A 814 -25.19 14.44 -11.18
N ASP A 815 -26.29 14.70 -11.89
CA ASP A 815 -27.56 15.18 -11.36
C ASP A 815 -28.19 14.25 -10.31
N HIS A 816 -27.78 12.98 -10.24
CA HIS A 816 -28.22 12.03 -9.21
C HIS A 816 -27.55 12.26 -7.85
N ILE A 817 -26.52 13.12 -7.76
CA ILE A 817 -25.79 13.44 -6.53
C ILE A 817 -26.19 14.84 -6.02
N PRO A 818 -26.44 15.02 -4.70
CA PRO A 818 -26.66 16.33 -4.10
C PRO A 818 -25.53 17.30 -4.49
N SER A 819 -25.89 18.42 -5.11
CA SER A 819 -24.94 19.30 -5.78
C SER A 819 -25.17 20.79 -5.55
N GLN A 820 -26.38 21.20 -5.14
CA GLN A 820 -26.73 22.59 -4.85
C GLN A 820 -27.47 22.73 -3.52
N THR A 821 -27.34 23.88 -2.86
CA THR A 821 -28.13 24.19 -1.66
C THR A 821 -29.58 24.48 -2.07
N VAL A 822 -30.51 23.60 -1.70
CA VAL A 822 -31.96 23.75 -1.90
C VAL A 822 -32.59 24.62 -0.83
N GLN A 823 -32.09 24.54 0.41
CA GLN A 823 -32.61 25.32 1.54
C GLN A 823 -31.50 25.68 2.53
N ILE A 824 -31.61 26.86 3.15
CA ILE A 824 -30.75 27.31 4.26
C ILE A 824 -31.65 27.51 5.47
N LEU A 825 -31.35 26.82 6.56
CA LEU A 825 -32.03 26.94 7.85
C LEU A 825 -31.21 27.83 8.77
N ARG A 826 -31.85 28.81 9.44
CA ARG A 826 -31.20 29.88 10.22
C ARG A 826 -31.81 30.05 11.63
N GLU A 827 -32.40 28.98 12.16
CA GLU A 827 -33.14 29.01 13.43
C GLU A 827 -32.23 28.89 14.67
N HIS A 828 -30.96 28.52 14.49
CA HIS A 828 -29.94 28.54 15.55
C HIS A 828 -29.28 29.92 15.62
N ASN A 829 -28.93 30.33 16.84
CA ASN A 829 -28.29 31.62 17.12
C ASN A 829 -26.78 31.46 17.44
N ASP A 830 -26.23 30.27 17.25
CA ASP A 830 -24.89 29.86 17.66
C ASP A 830 -24.35 28.81 16.67
N GLU A 831 -23.06 28.47 16.76
CA GLU A 831 -22.36 27.51 15.90
C GLU A 831 -23.07 26.13 15.93
N VAL A 832 -23.31 25.52 14.76
CA VAL A 832 -24.03 24.24 14.67
C VAL A 832 -23.01 23.10 14.62
N TRP A 833 -23.00 22.25 15.65
CA TRP A 833 -21.94 21.26 15.91
C TRP A 833 -22.29 19.83 15.48
N PHE A 834 -23.58 19.50 15.49
CA PHE A 834 -24.06 18.15 15.20
C PHE A 834 -25.41 18.21 14.48
N LEU A 835 -25.62 17.32 13.51
CA LEU A 835 -26.94 17.02 12.98
C LEU A 835 -27.07 15.55 12.55
N GLN A 836 -28.30 15.02 12.55
CA GLN A 836 -28.59 13.66 12.12
C GLN A 836 -30.03 13.52 11.64
N PHE A 837 -30.23 12.96 10.44
CA PHE A 837 -31.55 12.51 9.99
C PHE A 837 -32.04 11.30 10.80
N SER A 838 -33.36 11.19 10.98
CA SER A 838 -34.02 9.99 11.50
C SER A 838 -33.88 8.80 10.54
N HIS A 839 -34.06 7.57 11.03
CA HIS A 839 -33.89 6.35 10.22
C HIS A 839 -34.88 6.28 9.05
N ASN A 840 -36.09 6.80 9.24
CA ASN A 840 -37.14 6.95 8.23
C ASN A 840 -36.97 8.20 7.34
N GLY A 841 -35.97 9.05 7.58
CA GLY A 841 -35.70 10.27 6.81
C GLY A 841 -36.73 11.40 6.94
N ASN A 842 -37.78 11.24 7.75
CA ASN A 842 -38.86 12.23 7.91
C ASN A 842 -38.51 13.36 8.89
N TYR A 843 -37.47 13.20 9.70
CA TYR A 843 -37.01 14.20 10.66
C TYR A 843 -35.50 14.43 10.55
N LEU A 844 -35.08 15.63 10.92
CA LEU A 844 -33.68 15.99 11.11
C LEU A 844 -33.55 16.58 12.52
N ALA A 845 -32.54 16.19 13.28
CA ALA A 845 -32.23 16.79 14.57
C ALA A 845 -30.88 17.50 14.48
N SER A 846 -30.72 18.58 15.23
CA SER A 846 -29.49 19.40 15.21
C SER A 846 -29.24 20.09 16.54
N SER A 847 -27.97 20.26 16.92
CA SER A 847 -27.58 21.00 18.11
C SER A 847 -26.64 22.17 17.82
N ALA A 848 -26.88 23.28 18.53
CA ALA A 848 -26.02 24.44 18.62
C ALA A 848 -25.97 24.89 20.07
N ASN A 849 -24.81 24.81 20.70
CA ASN A 849 -24.64 25.06 22.14
C ASN A 849 -25.65 24.23 22.97
N SER A 850 -26.44 24.83 23.88
CA SER A 850 -27.50 24.13 24.65
C SER A 850 -28.85 23.99 23.91
N SER A 851 -28.98 24.56 22.71
CA SER A 851 -30.19 24.49 21.87
C SER A 851 -30.20 23.23 21.02
N VAL A 852 -31.28 22.43 21.11
CA VAL A 852 -31.53 21.32 20.17
C VAL A 852 -32.83 21.59 19.42
N ILE A 853 -32.81 21.39 18.11
CA ILE A 853 -33.96 21.58 17.24
C ILE A 853 -34.30 20.27 16.55
N ILE A 854 -35.59 19.91 16.59
CA ILE A 854 -36.20 18.89 15.72
C ILE A 854 -36.85 19.61 14.54
N TRP A 855 -36.47 19.18 13.35
CA TRP A 855 -37.01 19.59 12.07
C TRP A 855 -37.83 18.45 11.46
N GLU A 856 -38.90 18.79 10.76
CA GLU A 856 -39.72 17.87 9.98
C GLU A 856 -39.43 18.04 8.48
N VAL A 857 -39.15 16.94 7.80
CA VAL A 857 -38.99 16.87 6.34
C VAL A 857 -40.37 16.64 5.73
N LYS A 858 -40.89 17.65 5.03
CA LYS A 858 -42.18 17.59 4.35
C LYS A 858 -42.07 16.75 3.08
N LEU A 859 -43.22 16.23 2.62
CA LEU A 859 -43.32 15.40 1.39
C LEU A 859 -42.78 16.08 0.13
N ASP A 860 -42.73 17.41 0.09
CA ASP A 860 -42.15 18.20 -1.02
C ASP A 860 -40.63 18.42 -0.90
N GLY A 861 -39.99 17.80 0.10
CA GLY A 861 -38.56 17.93 0.39
C GLY A 861 -38.17 19.16 1.21
N ARG A 862 -39.11 20.04 1.60
CA ARG A 862 -38.78 21.19 2.47
C ARG A 862 -38.63 20.76 3.92
N VAL A 863 -37.61 21.30 4.58
CA VAL A 863 -37.31 21.06 5.99
C VAL A 863 -37.86 22.21 6.83
N CYS A 864 -38.75 21.92 7.77
CA CYS A 864 -39.44 22.92 8.59
C CYS A 864 -39.15 22.72 10.08
N LEU A 865 -39.13 23.81 10.85
CA LEU A 865 -39.02 23.75 12.30
C LEU A 865 -40.25 23.04 12.88
N LYS A 866 -40.06 21.92 13.62
CA LYS A 866 -41.14 21.26 14.37
C LYS A 866 -41.09 21.68 15.84
N HIS A 867 -39.96 21.42 16.52
CA HIS A 867 -39.79 21.68 17.95
C HIS A 867 -38.43 22.30 18.28
N ARG A 868 -38.40 23.19 19.29
CA ARG A 868 -37.19 23.67 19.96
C ARG A 868 -37.14 23.04 21.35
N LEU A 869 -36.19 22.13 21.58
CA LEU A 869 -36.04 21.41 22.84
C LEU A 869 -35.22 22.28 23.80
N SER A 870 -35.77 22.54 24.99
CA SER A 870 -35.15 23.41 26.00
C SER A 870 -35.01 22.69 27.34
N GLY A 871 -33.86 22.84 27.99
CA GLY A 871 -33.61 22.30 29.32
C GLY A 871 -32.17 21.87 29.60
N HIS A 872 -31.33 21.73 28.58
CA HIS A 872 -29.89 21.55 28.79
C HIS A 872 -29.26 22.84 29.33
N GLU A 873 -28.30 22.68 30.25
CA GLU A 873 -27.56 23.78 30.90
C GLU A 873 -26.17 23.95 30.29
N ARG A 874 -25.69 22.94 29.54
CA ARG A 874 -24.39 22.87 28.87
C ARG A 874 -24.54 22.54 27.37
N THR A 875 -23.41 22.47 26.67
CA THR A 875 -23.34 22.22 25.24
C THR A 875 -23.75 20.78 24.89
N VAL A 876 -24.65 20.62 23.92
CA VAL A 876 -25.10 19.32 23.40
C VAL A 876 -24.25 18.94 22.19
N SER A 877 -23.43 17.90 22.34
CA SER A 877 -22.47 17.45 21.31
C SER A 877 -22.83 16.13 20.63
N TYR A 878 -23.90 15.46 21.08
CA TYR A 878 -24.40 14.19 20.53
C TYR A 878 -25.93 14.13 20.51
N ILE A 879 -26.44 13.50 19.44
CA ILE A 879 -27.85 13.22 19.21
C ILE A 879 -27.95 11.76 18.73
N SER A 880 -29.00 11.04 19.15
CA SER A 880 -29.29 9.67 18.68
C SER A 880 -30.80 9.41 18.63
N TRP A 881 -31.30 9.06 17.44
CA TRP A 881 -32.69 8.67 17.20
C TRP A 881 -32.99 7.27 17.72
N SER A 882 -34.20 7.05 18.24
CA SER A 882 -34.68 5.70 18.55
C SER A 882 -34.88 4.87 17.28
N PRO A 883 -34.87 3.52 17.35
CA PRO A 883 -35.05 2.66 16.17
C PRO A 883 -36.41 2.82 15.47
N ASP A 884 -37.40 3.41 16.15
CA ASP A 884 -38.74 3.73 15.65
C ASP A 884 -38.92 5.23 15.30
N ASP A 885 -37.88 6.05 15.47
CA ASP A 885 -37.86 7.51 15.27
C ASP A 885 -38.88 8.33 16.09
N HIS A 886 -39.56 7.70 17.07
CA HIS A 886 -40.52 8.38 17.94
C HIS A 886 -39.87 9.10 19.14
N GLN A 887 -38.62 8.76 19.47
CA GLN A 887 -37.89 9.31 20.60
C GLN A 887 -36.48 9.77 20.19
N LEU A 888 -35.99 10.81 20.86
CA LEU A 888 -34.67 11.38 20.63
C LEU A 888 -33.85 11.35 21.93
N LEU A 889 -32.61 10.88 21.86
CA LEU A 889 -31.62 11.08 22.91
C LEU A 889 -30.70 12.24 22.52
N THR A 890 -30.34 13.02 23.52
CA THR A 890 -29.42 14.17 23.39
C THR A 890 -28.50 14.22 24.59
N CYS A 891 -27.21 14.46 24.38
CA CYS A 891 -26.24 14.70 25.47
C CYS A 891 -25.03 15.50 25.00
N GLY A 892 -24.16 15.85 25.94
CA GLY A 892 -22.87 16.44 25.64
C GLY A 892 -21.93 16.36 26.84
N VAL A 893 -20.77 16.99 26.72
CA VAL A 893 -19.68 16.86 27.70
C VAL A 893 -20.11 17.43 29.05
N GLU A 894 -20.12 16.56 30.06
CA GLU A 894 -20.60 16.86 31.43
C GLU A 894 -22.09 17.26 31.51
N GLU A 895 -22.89 16.93 30.50
CA GLU A 895 -24.34 17.13 30.48
C GLU A 895 -25.07 15.80 30.74
N VAL A 896 -26.32 15.88 31.21
CA VAL A 896 -27.19 14.73 31.41
C VAL A 896 -27.74 14.21 30.07
N VAL A 897 -27.95 12.90 29.95
CA VAL A 897 -28.64 12.36 28.78
C VAL A 897 -30.14 12.62 28.96
N ARG A 898 -30.73 13.37 28.04
CA ARG A 898 -32.17 13.64 27.99
C ARG A 898 -32.81 12.85 26.87
N ARG A 899 -33.98 12.28 27.17
CA ARG A 899 -34.87 11.60 26.23
C ARG A 899 -36.11 12.46 25.99
N TRP A 900 -36.42 12.67 24.73
CA TRP A 900 -37.52 13.52 24.27
C TRP A 900 -38.49 12.69 23.44
N ASP A 901 -39.76 13.02 23.55
CA ASP A 901 -40.78 12.57 22.59
C ASP A 901 -40.76 13.47 21.36
N VAL A 902 -40.72 12.87 20.17
CA VAL A 902 -40.53 13.60 18.90
C VAL A 902 -41.82 14.30 18.46
N GLU A 903 -42.99 13.81 18.88
CA GLU A 903 -44.27 14.37 18.47
C GLU A 903 -44.69 15.56 19.34
N SER A 904 -44.54 15.46 20.66
CA SER A 904 -44.86 16.54 21.61
C SER A 904 -43.70 17.52 21.84
N GLY A 905 -42.45 17.09 21.66
CA GLY A 905 -41.25 17.85 22.01
C GLY A 905 -40.93 17.86 23.51
N GLU A 906 -41.66 17.10 24.34
CA GLU A 906 -41.48 17.09 25.79
C GLU A 906 -40.34 16.17 26.24
N CYS A 907 -39.64 16.55 27.32
CA CYS A 907 -38.59 15.74 27.93
C CYS A 907 -39.20 14.60 28.77
N THR A 908 -39.27 13.40 28.20
CA THR A 908 -39.85 12.21 28.83
C THR A 908 -39.02 11.67 30.00
N ARG A 909 -37.68 11.73 29.91
CA ARG A 909 -36.78 11.18 30.93
C ARG A 909 -35.42 11.88 30.92
N ILE A 910 -34.81 11.99 32.09
CA ILE A 910 -33.42 12.43 32.28
C ILE A 910 -32.65 11.31 32.95
N TYR A 911 -31.47 10.97 32.41
CA TYR A 911 -30.56 9.97 32.95
C TYR A 911 -29.36 10.66 33.60
N VAL A 912 -29.13 10.37 34.89
CA VAL A 912 -28.11 11.03 35.71
C VAL A 912 -27.32 9.98 36.48
N LYS A 913 -25.99 10.07 36.44
CA LYS A 913 -25.09 9.26 37.27
C LYS A 913 -24.43 10.16 38.32
N ASN A 914 -24.60 9.84 39.59
CA ASN A 914 -24.22 10.75 40.69
C ASN A 914 -22.74 11.18 40.63
N GLY A 915 -22.50 12.48 40.47
CA GLY A 915 -21.16 13.08 40.47
C GLY A 915 -20.31 12.81 39.21
N LEU A 916 -20.89 12.24 38.14
CA LEU A 916 -20.19 11.92 36.90
C LEU A 916 -20.94 12.48 35.69
N GLY A 917 -20.20 13.03 34.74
CA GLY A 917 -20.73 13.48 33.47
C GLY A 917 -20.97 12.32 32.50
N LEU A 918 -21.92 12.50 31.59
CA LEU A 918 -22.03 11.66 30.40
C LEU A 918 -21.31 12.37 29.24
N ILE A 919 -20.97 11.65 28.17
CA ILE A 919 -20.20 12.18 27.02
C ILE A 919 -20.87 11.84 25.69
N SER A 920 -21.37 10.62 25.53
CA SER A 920 -22.02 10.11 24.32
C SER A 920 -23.17 9.17 24.70
N CYS A 921 -24.14 8.99 23.80
CA CYS A 921 -25.27 8.09 24.02
C CYS A 921 -25.72 7.40 22.72
N GLY A 922 -26.33 6.22 22.84
CA GLY A 922 -26.88 5.48 21.73
C GLY A 922 -27.98 4.51 22.15
N TRP A 923 -28.89 4.20 21.24
CA TRP A 923 -29.98 3.27 21.44
C TRP A 923 -29.58 1.82 21.15
N ALA A 924 -30.04 0.89 21.99
CA ALA A 924 -30.10 -0.51 21.61
C ALA A 924 -31.10 -0.69 20.44
N PRO A 925 -30.82 -1.56 19.44
CA PRO A 925 -31.77 -1.85 18.36
C PRO A 925 -33.11 -2.44 18.81
N ASP A 926 -33.21 -2.93 20.04
CA ASP A 926 -34.48 -3.38 20.64
C ASP A 926 -35.41 -2.23 21.11
N GLY A 927 -34.92 -0.98 21.08
CA GLY A 927 -35.64 0.22 21.51
C GLY A 927 -35.90 0.32 23.02
N LYS A 928 -35.41 -0.63 23.82
CA LYS A 928 -35.72 -0.77 25.27
C LYS A 928 -34.58 -0.37 26.18
N ARG A 929 -33.38 -0.19 25.63
CA ARG A 929 -32.16 0.07 26.39
C ARG A 929 -31.37 1.22 25.79
N VAL A 930 -30.74 1.99 26.67
CA VAL A 930 -29.91 3.15 26.31
C VAL A 930 -28.49 2.92 26.84
N PHE A 931 -27.49 3.08 25.98
CA PHE A 931 -26.08 3.04 26.37
C PHE A 931 -25.51 4.45 26.45
N CYS A 932 -24.71 4.72 27.48
CA CYS A 932 -24.09 6.01 27.72
C CYS A 932 -22.60 5.85 28.02
N GLY A 933 -21.74 6.66 27.38
CA GLY A 933 -20.35 6.83 27.77
C GLY A 933 -20.22 7.81 28.95
N VAL A 934 -19.44 7.44 29.96
CA VAL A 934 -19.32 8.18 31.23
C VAL A 934 -17.91 8.77 31.40
N THR A 935 -17.78 9.91 32.08
CA THR A 935 -16.48 10.56 32.36
C THR A 935 -15.51 9.71 33.20
N ASP A 936 -15.99 8.73 33.98
CA ASP A 936 -15.14 7.76 34.68
C ASP A 936 -14.59 6.64 33.78
N LYS A 937 -14.76 6.77 32.44
CA LYS A 937 -14.31 5.82 31.40
C LYS A 937 -15.08 4.50 31.40
N SER A 938 -16.25 4.47 32.03
CA SER A 938 -17.21 3.36 31.95
C SER A 938 -18.26 3.57 30.85
N ILE A 939 -18.84 2.46 30.40
CA ILE A 939 -20.08 2.46 29.60
C ILE A 939 -21.19 1.94 30.50
N SER A 940 -22.28 2.69 30.63
CA SER A 940 -23.46 2.32 31.40
C SER A 940 -24.63 1.99 30.47
N MET A 941 -25.35 0.92 30.77
CA MET A 941 -26.62 0.57 30.14
C MET A 941 -27.78 0.89 31.09
N TRP A 942 -28.82 1.52 30.56
CA TRP A 942 -30.01 1.97 31.29
C TRP A 942 -31.28 1.38 30.66
N ASP A 943 -32.31 1.18 31.46
CA ASP A 943 -33.68 0.95 30.97
C ASP A 943 -34.38 2.27 30.57
N LEU A 944 -35.65 2.21 30.15
CA LEU A 944 -36.42 3.41 29.78
C LEU A 944 -36.93 4.18 31.02
N GLU A 945 -36.89 3.53 32.17
CA GLU A 945 -37.35 4.01 33.47
C GLU A 945 -36.30 4.87 34.19
N GLY A 946 -35.03 4.80 33.75
CA GLY A 946 -33.92 5.59 34.30
C GLY A 946 -33.06 4.83 35.31
N LYS A 947 -33.17 3.50 35.38
CA LYS A 947 -32.36 2.64 36.25
C LYS A 947 -31.16 2.10 35.49
N GLU A 948 -29.99 2.18 36.11
CA GLU A 948 -28.76 1.56 35.60
C GLU A 948 -28.90 0.02 35.71
N LEU A 949 -28.76 -0.68 34.58
CA LEU A 949 -28.84 -2.12 34.46
C LEU A 949 -27.46 -2.77 34.62
N GLU A 950 -26.48 -2.32 33.83
CA GLU A 950 -25.08 -2.76 33.89
C GLU A 950 -24.13 -1.58 33.68
N CYS A 951 -22.90 -1.73 34.19
CA CYS A 951 -21.84 -0.74 34.07
C CYS A 951 -20.51 -1.46 33.79
N TRP A 952 -20.00 -1.36 32.56
CA TRP A 952 -18.73 -1.96 32.17
C TRP A 952 -17.58 -0.97 32.41
N LYS A 953 -16.67 -1.32 33.31
CA LYS A 953 -15.45 -0.55 33.60
C LYS A 953 -14.24 -1.25 32.96
N GLY A 954 -13.64 -0.61 31.96
CA GLY A 954 -12.53 -1.18 31.20
C GLY A 954 -11.15 -0.77 31.73
N HIS A 955 -10.20 -1.72 31.80
CA HIS A 955 -8.79 -1.40 32.07
C HIS A 955 -8.08 -0.74 30.86
N LYS A 956 -8.71 -0.72 29.68
CA LYS A 956 -8.15 -0.21 28.41
C LYS A 956 -8.74 1.14 27.96
N THR A 957 -9.84 1.59 28.55
CA THR A 957 -10.48 2.88 28.21
C THR A 957 -9.76 4.03 28.90
N SER A 958 -9.13 4.93 28.13
CA SER A 958 -8.56 6.19 28.63
C SER A 958 -9.47 7.39 28.37
N LYS A 959 -10.28 7.36 27.30
CA LYS A 959 -11.28 8.40 26.95
C LYS A 959 -12.37 7.77 26.08
N ILE A 960 -13.64 8.03 26.41
CA ILE A 960 -14.79 7.71 25.55
C ILE A 960 -15.22 9.03 24.90
N SER A 961 -14.89 9.23 23.62
CA SER A 961 -15.27 10.44 22.88
C SER A 961 -16.48 10.26 21.98
N ASP A 962 -16.77 9.01 21.58
CA ASP A 962 -17.81 8.64 20.62
C ASP A 962 -18.24 7.18 20.88
N LEU A 963 -19.52 6.87 20.62
CA LEU A 963 -20.15 5.59 20.96
C LEU A 963 -21.21 5.23 19.91
N GLY A 964 -21.17 4.00 19.43
CA GLY A 964 -22.14 3.44 18.46
C GLY A 964 -22.47 1.99 18.81
N ILE A 965 -23.59 1.49 18.30
CA ILE A 965 -24.06 0.11 18.51
C ILE A 965 -24.37 -0.47 17.14
N THR A 966 -23.95 -1.71 16.87
CA THR A 966 -24.29 -2.38 15.61
C THR A 966 -25.80 -2.59 15.50
N SER A 967 -26.38 -2.49 14.31
CA SER A 967 -27.82 -2.65 14.08
C SER A 967 -28.33 -4.05 14.40
N ASP A 968 -27.44 -5.06 14.48
CA ASP A 968 -27.73 -6.40 14.99
C ASP A 968 -27.76 -6.51 16.53
N GLY A 969 -27.43 -5.43 17.23
CA GLY A 969 -27.44 -5.29 18.69
C GLY A 969 -26.29 -5.99 19.42
N LYS A 970 -25.40 -6.70 18.73
CA LYS A 970 -24.41 -7.58 19.38
C LYS A 970 -23.18 -6.87 19.89
N HIS A 971 -22.75 -5.78 19.24
CA HIS A 971 -21.49 -5.11 19.56
C HIS A 971 -21.70 -3.63 19.91
N VAL A 972 -21.10 -3.22 21.02
CA VAL A 972 -20.91 -1.82 21.40
C VAL A 972 -19.56 -1.38 20.85
N VAL A 973 -19.56 -0.33 20.03
CA VAL A 973 -18.37 0.25 19.42
C VAL A 973 -18.04 1.56 20.16
N SER A 974 -16.82 1.69 20.66
CA SER A 974 -16.39 2.87 21.42
C SER A 974 -14.97 3.24 21.03
N VAL A 975 -14.70 4.54 20.91
CA VAL A 975 -13.30 5.02 21.00
C VAL A 975 -12.84 4.76 22.44
N CYS A 976 -11.67 4.15 22.61
CA CYS A 976 -11.13 3.78 23.93
C CYS A 976 -9.82 4.49 24.25
N LYS A 977 -8.98 4.72 23.26
CA LYS A 977 -7.80 5.60 23.33
C LYS A 977 -7.83 6.56 22.16
N GLU A 978 -6.98 7.57 22.18
CA GLU A 978 -6.92 8.59 21.12
C GLU A 978 -6.79 8.00 19.72
N ASN A 979 -6.12 6.85 19.54
CA ASN A 979 -5.97 6.16 18.25
C ASN A 979 -6.53 4.73 18.22
N MET A 980 -7.48 4.37 19.10
CA MET A 980 -8.00 3.00 19.21
C MET A 980 -9.53 2.94 19.39
N ILE A 981 -10.21 2.20 18.51
CA ILE A 981 -11.63 1.81 18.67
C ILE A 981 -11.70 0.36 19.13
N VAL A 982 -12.55 0.07 20.11
CA VAL A 982 -12.90 -1.30 20.51
C VAL A 982 -14.33 -1.60 20.09
N LEU A 983 -14.52 -2.76 19.49
CA LEU A 983 -15.82 -3.38 19.26
C LEU A 983 -15.99 -4.47 20.32
N PHE A 984 -16.80 -4.20 21.33
CA PHE A 984 -17.06 -5.09 22.45
C PHE A 984 -18.40 -5.81 22.23
N GLY A 985 -18.34 -7.12 21.98
CA GLY A 985 -19.53 -7.96 21.99
C GLY A 985 -20.01 -8.17 23.43
N TRP A 986 -21.10 -7.53 23.85
CA TRP A 986 -21.50 -7.54 25.27
C TRP A 986 -22.10 -8.90 25.71
N ASP A 987 -22.85 -9.56 24.82
CA ASP A 987 -23.31 -10.95 25.01
C ASP A 987 -22.16 -11.98 24.92
N SER A 988 -21.27 -11.82 23.94
CA SER A 988 -20.22 -12.81 23.62
C SER A 988 -18.92 -12.64 24.40
N LYS A 989 -18.72 -11.45 24.98
CA LYS A 989 -17.46 -10.97 25.61
C LYS A 989 -16.25 -11.00 24.67
N VAL A 990 -16.47 -11.03 23.35
CA VAL A 990 -15.41 -10.96 22.33
C VAL A 990 -15.08 -9.51 22.04
N GLU A 991 -13.80 -9.15 22.16
CA GLU A 991 -13.26 -7.84 21.76
C GLU A 991 -12.61 -7.94 20.37
N LYS A 992 -13.00 -7.05 19.45
CA LYS A 992 -12.17 -6.69 18.29
C LYS A 992 -11.64 -5.27 18.48
N VAL A 993 -10.49 -4.97 17.87
CA VAL A 993 -9.84 -3.65 17.99
C VAL A 993 -9.50 -3.13 16.60
N ILE A 994 -9.84 -1.86 16.34
CA ILE A 994 -9.30 -1.07 15.24
C ILE A 994 -8.20 -0.19 15.83
N GLN A 995 -6.99 -0.31 15.32
CA GLN A 995 -5.83 0.50 15.70
C GLN A 995 -5.49 1.44 14.56
N GLU A 996 -5.50 2.74 14.83
CA GLU A 996 -5.13 3.78 13.88
C GLU A 996 -3.73 4.31 14.15
N ASP A 997 -3.13 4.91 13.11
CA ASP A 997 -1.83 5.57 13.13
C ASP A 997 -1.88 6.97 13.73
N GLN A 998 -3.08 7.57 13.82
CA GLN A 998 -3.33 8.96 14.22
C GLN A 998 -4.53 9.07 15.15
N ALA A 999 -4.72 10.25 15.76
CA ALA A 999 -5.83 10.50 16.66
C ALA A 999 -7.19 10.45 15.92
N ILE A 1000 -8.06 9.58 16.41
CA ILE A 1000 -9.47 9.39 16.04
C ILE A 1000 -10.30 10.47 16.70
N THR A 1001 -11.29 10.96 15.96
CA THR A 1001 -12.05 12.14 16.40
C THR A 1001 -13.56 11.99 16.26
N SER A 1002 -14.01 11.15 15.34
CA SER A 1002 -15.36 10.60 15.28
C SER A 1002 -15.35 9.32 14.44
N PHE A 1003 -16.35 8.46 14.62
CA PHE A 1003 -16.60 7.35 13.70
C PHE A 1003 -18.10 7.21 13.38
N VAL A 1004 -18.43 6.46 12.33
CA VAL A 1004 -19.81 6.07 12.01
C VAL A 1004 -19.85 4.64 11.50
N LEU A 1005 -20.91 3.90 11.85
CA LEU A 1005 -21.15 2.53 11.42
C LEU A 1005 -21.98 2.50 10.14
N SER A 1006 -21.72 1.54 9.25
CA SER A 1006 -22.61 1.26 8.13
C SER A 1006 -23.87 0.53 8.58
N THR A 1007 -24.98 0.69 7.85
CA THR A 1007 -26.27 0.08 8.21
C THR A 1007 -26.26 -1.45 8.15
N ASP A 1008 -25.40 -2.02 7.30
CA ASP A 1008 -25.16 -3.46 7.14
C ASP A 1008 -24.22 -4.09 8.20
N ASN A 1009 -23.68 -3.27 9.13
CA ASN A 1009 -22.65 -3.66 10.12
C ASN A 1009 -21.34 -4.20 9.55
N LYS A 1010 -21.07 -4.05 8.25
CA LYS A 1010 -19.82 -4.55 7.64
C LYS A 1010 -18.68 -3.56 7.76
N TYR A 1011 -18.98 -2.26 7.91
CA TYR A 1011 -17.98 -1.20 7.83
C TYR A 1011 -18.05 -0.19 8.96
N VAL A 1012 -16.88 0.37 9.29
CA VAL A 1012 -16.71 1.52 10.16
C VAL A 1012 -15.93 2.59 9.41
N LEU A 1013 -16.49 3.79 9.33
CA LEU A 1013 -15.82 4.96 8.78
C LEU A 1013 -15.22 5.78 9.93
N VAL A 1014 -13.92 6.01 9.90
CA VAL A 1014 -13.15 6.62 10.99
C VAL A 1014 -12.53 7.93 10.50
N SER A 1015 -12.79 9.04 11.19
CA SER A 1015 -12.28 10.37 10.82
C SER A 1015 -11.10 10.78 11.71
N LEU A 1016 -9.93 11.00 11.09
CA LEU A 1016 -8.63 11.17 11.76
C LEU A 1016 -8.13 12.63 11.74
N LEU A 1017 -7.19 12.93 12.64
CA LEU A 1017 -6.59 14.27 12.77
C LEU A 1017 -5.75 14.69 11.56
N ASN A 1018 -5.17 13.73 10.83
CA ASN A 1018 -4.25 13.93 9.70
C ASN A 1018 -4.92 14.27 8.35
N GLN A 1019 -6.17 14.75 8.34
CA GLN A 1019 -6.96 15.01 7.11
C GLN A 1019 -7.29 13.75 6.29
N GLU A 1020 -7.30 12.58 6.92
CA GLU A 1020 -7.71 11.30 6.32
C GLU A 1020 -9.00 10.76 6.97
N ILE A 1021 -9.80 10.08 6.14
CA ILE A 1021 -10.93 9.25 6.60
C ILE A 1021 -10.63 7.82 6.16
N HIS A 1022 -10.69 6.87 7.09
CA HIS A 1022 -10.43 5.46 6.86
C HIS A 1022 -11.73 4.65 6.86
N LEU A 1023 -11.88 3.73 5.90
CA LEU A 1023 -12.98 2.76 5.87
C LEU A 1023 -12.46 1.38 6.26
N TRP A 1024 -12.87 0.90 7.41
CA TRP A 1024 -12.53 -0.43 7.93
C TRP A 1024 -13.66 -1.41 7.66
N ASN A 1025 -13.33 -2.61 7.17
CA ASN A 1025 -14.23 -3.75 7.20
C ASN A 1025 -14.09 -4.44 8.57
N ILE A 1026 -15.21 -4.74 9.21
CA ILE A 1026 -15.33 -5.40 10.52
C ILE A 1026 -16.05 -6.77 10.45
N GLU A 1027 -16.53 -7.17 9.27
CA GLU A 1027 -17.01 -8.51 8.96
C GLU A 1027 -15.81 -9.48 8.94
N GLY A 1028 -15.87 -10.55 9.73
CA GLY A 1028 -14.74 -11.46 9.90
C GLY A 1028 -13.52 -10.81 10.57
N MET A 1029 -12.37 -10.77 9.88
CA MET A 1029 -11.12 -10.15 10.36
C MET A 1029 -11.09 -8.66 10.01
N VAL A 1030 -10.81 -7.83 11.02
CA VAL A 1030 -10.75 -6.37 10.87
C VAL A 1030 -9.68 -5.98 9.85
N LYS A 1031 -10.06 -5.26 8.78
CA LYS A 1031 -9.14 -4.85 7.70
C LYS A 1031 -9.47 -3.46 7.15
N LEU A 1032 -8.46 -2.61 7.02
CA LEU A 1032 -8.57 -1.34 6.30
C LEU A 1032 -8.85 -1.60 4.82
N THR A 1033 -9.94 -1.02 4.30
CA THR A 1033 -10.44 -1.24 2.94
C THR A 1033 -10.14 -0.06 2.01
N ALA A 1034 -10.32 1.17 2.49
CA ALA A 1034 -10.08 2.38 1.69
C ALA A 1034 -9.66 3.57 2.56
N LYS A 1035 -9.04 4.57 1.94
CA LYS A 1035 -8.68 5.87 2.54
C LYS A 1035 -9.19 7.01 1.65
N TYR A 1036 -9.83 8.02 2.25
CA TYR A 1036 -10.31 9.21 1.55
C TYR A 1036 -9.55 10.44 2.06
N LYS A 1037 -9.07 11.27 1.12
CA LYS A 1037 -8.27 12.46 1.39
C LYS A 1037 -8.82 13.64 0.58
N GLY A 1038 -8.53 14.86 1.01
CA GLY A 1038 -8.82 16.09 0.26
C GLY A 1038 -9.50 17.18 1.07
N HIS A 1039 -10.33 16.80 2.05
CA HIS A 1039 -10.91 17.73 3.01
C HIS A 1039 -9.82 18.36 3.88
N LYS A 1040 -9.98 19.64 4.23
CA LYS A 1040 -9.09 20.36 5.16
C LYS A 1040 -9.56 20.28 6.59
N ARG A 1041 -8.56 20.15 7.47
CA ARG A 1041 -8.73 20.01 8.91
C ARG A 1041 -7.43 20.31 9.65
N SER A 1042 -7.53 20.95 10.82
CA SER A 1042 -6.41 21.29 11.69
C SER A 1042 -6.75 21.11 13.17
N ARG A 1043 -7.96 21.46 13.62
CA ARG A 1043 -8.28 21.60 15.05
C ARG A 1043 -9.70 21.16 15.43
N PHE A 1044 -10.68 21.30 14.54
CA PHE A 1044 -12.09 21.06 14.87
C PHE A 1044 -12.48 19.60 14.66
N VAL A 1045 -13.60 19.16 15.26
CA VAL A 1045 -14.15 17.81 15.07
C VAL A 1045 -15.10 17.84 13.87
N VAL A 1046 -14.64 17.30 12.75
CA VAL A 1046 -15.41 17.17 11.52
C VAL A 1046 -15.97 15.76 11.43
N ARG A 1047 -17.30 15.63 11.42
CA ARG A 1047 -18.01 14.34 11.36
C ARG A 1047 -18.41 13.99 9.93
N SER A 1048 -17.98 12.81 9.50
CA SER A 1048 -18.28 12.21 8.19
C SER A 1048 -19.49 11.28 8.29
N CYS A 1049 -20.23 11.08 7.19
CA CYS A 1049 -21.34 10.13 7.12
C CYS A 1049 -21.27 9.24 5.87
N PHE A 1050 -21.88 8.06 5.95
CA PHE A 1050 -22.30 7.30 4.78
C PHE A 1050 -23.49 7.96 4.10
N GLY A 1051 -23.70 7.72 2.81
CA GLY A 1051 -24.78 8.33 2.05
C GLY A 1051 -25.07 7.71 0.70
N GLY A 1052 -26.22 8.11 0.14
CA GLY A 1052 -26.79 7.57 -1.09
C GLY A 1052 -27.32 6.14 -0.95
N LEU A 1053 -27.83 5.61 -2.07
CA LEU A 1053 -28.33 4.23 -2.18
C LEU A 1053 -27.25 3.24 -1.73
N ASP A 1054 -27.64 2.26 -0.90
CA ASP A 1054 -26.78 1.22 -0.31
C ASP A 1054 -25.48 1.73 0.33
N GLN A 1055 -25.50 3.00 0.77
CA GLN A 1055 -24.36 3.72 1.33
C GLN A 1055 -23.16 3.80 0.38
N ALA A 1056 -23.40 3.84 -0.94
CA ALA A 1056 -22.37 3.87 -1.98
C ALA A 1056 -21.48 5.13 -1.96
N PHE A 1057 -21.85 6.17 -1.21
CA PHE A 1057 -21.07 7.39 -1.06
C PHE A 1057 -20.68 7.65 0.40
N ILE A 1058 -19.64 8.46 0.55
CA ILE A 1058 -19.20 9.03 1.83
C ILE A 1058 -19.19 10.54 1.68
N ALA A 1059 -19.76 11.25 2.64
CA ALA A 1059 -19.70 12.70 2.74
C ALA A 1059 -18.92 13.13 3.99
N SER A 1060 -18.22 14.25 3.92
CA SER A 1060 -17.59 14.89 5.08
C SER A 1060 -17.63 16.42 4.96
N GLY A 1061 -17.66 17.10 6.10
CA GLY A 1061 -17.44 18.54 6.16
C GLY A 1061 -15.96 18.91 6.02
N SER A 1062 -15.62 20.18 6.21
CA SER A 1062 -14.25 20.66 6.22
C SER A 1062 -14.12 22.06 6.85
N GLU A 1063 -12.93 22.35 7.38
CA GLU A 1063 -12.54 23.69 7.87
C GLU A 1063 -12.39 24.73 6.75
N ASP A 1064 -12.31 24.33 5.47
CA ASP A 1064 -12.33 25.25 4.33
C ASP A 1064 -13.74 25.66 3.86
N SER A 1065 -14.75 25.41 4.70
CA SER A 1065 -16.18 25.71 4.47
C SER A 1065 -16.86 24.91 3.34
N GLN A 1066 -16.25 23.80 2.90
CA GLN A 1066 -16.78 22.90 1.88
C GLN A 1066 -17.40 21.62 2.48
N VAL A 1067 -18.28 20.98 1.70
CA VAL A 1067 -18.64 19.56 1.88
C VAL A 1067 -18.01 18.73 0.78
N TYR A 1068 -17.32 17.64 1.12
CA TYR A 1068 -16.71 16.71 0.18
C TYR A 1068 -17.53 15.44 0.08
N ILE A 1069 -17.72 14.90 -1.14
CA ILE A 1069 -18.41 13.64 -1.41
C ILE A 1069 -17.48 12.73 -2.24
N TRP A 1070 -17.24 11.51 -1.75
CA TRP A 1070 -16.48 10.45 -2.44
C TRP A 1070 -17.37 9.24 -2.72
N HIS A 1071 -16.99 8.46 -3.74
CA HIS A 1071 -17.57 7.14 -3.98
C HIS A 1071 -16.87 6.10 -3.09
N ARG A 1072 -17.66 5.32 -2.34
CA ARG A 1072 -17.16 4.36 -1.33
C ARG A 1072 -16.26 3.30 -1.95
N GLY A 1073 -16.70 2.70 -3.07
CA GLY A 1073 -16.00 1.57 -3.69
C GLY A 1073 -14.67 1.94 -4.35
N SER A 1074 -14.61 3.09 -5.04
CA SER A 1074 -13.43 3.48 -5.83
C SER A 1074 -12.48 4.46 -5.13
N GLY A 1075 -12.90 5.12 -4.04
CA GLY A 1075 -12.13 6.17 -3.38
C GLY A 1075 -12.11 7.52 -4.12
N GLU A 1076 -12.71 7.61 -5.32
CA GLU A 1076 -12.72 8.84 -6.11
C GLU A 1076 -13.55 9.95 -5.47
N LEU A 1077 -13.05 11.19 -5.56
CA LEU A 1077 -13.81 12.38 -5.23
C LEU A 1077 -14.89 12.61 -6.31
N VAL A 1078 -16.16 12.56 -5.90
CA VAL A 1078 -17.34 12.73 -6.76
C VAL A 1078 -17.71 14.21 -6.89
N GLY A 1079 -17.53 14.99 -5.82
CA GLY A 1079 -17.73 16.42 -5.84
C GLY A 1079 -17.36 17.13 -4.54
N THR A 1080 -17.27 18.46 -4.63
CA THR A 1080 -17.10 19.38 -3.51
C THR A 1080 -18.21 20.43 -3.60
N LEU A 1081 -18.93 20.67 -2.50
CA LEU A 1081 -20.09 21.55 -2.43
C LEU A 1081 -19.72 22.82 -1.64
N ALA A 1082 -19.73 23.95 -2.35
CA ALA A 1082 -19.42 25.26 -1.78
C ALA A 1082 -20.70 25.97 -1.34
N GLY A 1083 -20.66 26.62 -0.17
CA GLY A 1083 -21.76 27.50 0.24
C GLY A 1083 -21.65 28.04 1.67
N HIS A 1084 -21.13 27.26 2.61
CA HIS A 1084 -20.91 27.75 3.97
C HIS A 1084 -19.82 28.83 4.01
N SER A 1085 -19.83 29.66 5.06
CA SER A 1085 -18.82 30.69 5.31
C SER A 1085 -17.97 30.45 6.57
N GLY A 1086 -18.11 29.29 7.20
CA GLY A 1086 -17.29 28.81 8.31
C GLY A 1086 -17.11 27.28 8.24
N THR A 1087 -16.40 26.69 9.21
CA THR A 1087 -16.17 25.23 9.28
C THR A 1087 -17.47 24.47 9.10
N VAL A 1088 -17.44 23.38 8.33
CA VAL A 1088 -18.56 22.42 8.29
C VAL A 1088 -18.26 21.30 9.29
N ASN A 1089 -18.93 21.34 10.44
CA ASN A 1089 -18.66 20.45 11.58
C ASN A 1089 -19.25 19.05 11.40
N CYS A 1090 -20.39 18.94 10.73
CA CYS A 1090 -21.13 17.69 10.63
C CYS A 1090 -21.96 17.64 9.36
N VAL A 1091 -22.01 16.46 8.73
CA VAL A 1091 -22.90 16.16 7.61
C VAL A 1091 -23.73 14.91 7.91
N SER A 1092 -24.95 14.85 7.39
CA SER A 1092 -25.84 13.68 7.49
C SER A 1092 -26.64 13.53 6.21
N TRP A 1093 -26.58 12.36 5.60
CA TRP A 1093 -27.35 12.03 4.40
C TRP A 1093 -28.73 11.48 4.80
N ASN A 1094 -29.79 11.85 4.07
CA ASN A 1094 -31.13 11.34 4.35
C ASN A 1094 -31.25 9.86 3.90
N PRO A 1095 -31.60 8.92 4.79
CA PRO A 1095 -31.64 7.48 4.46
C PRO A 1095 -32.85 7.06 3.62
N ALA A 1096 -33.91 7.88 3.54
CA ALA A 1096 -35.08 7.61 2.71
C ALA A 1096 -35.06 8.40 1.39
N ASN A 1097 -34.46 9.59 1.38
CA ASN A 1097 -34.27 10.41 0.20
C ASN A 1097 -32.78 10.52 -0.15
N HIS A 1098 -32.29 9.59 -0.97
CA HIS A 1098 -30.90 9.52 -1.38
C HIS A 1098 -30.38 10.76 -2.15
N HIS A 1099 -31.26 11.68 -2.58
CA HIS A 1099 -30.87 12.95 -3.19
C HIS A 1099 -30.88 14.13 -2.21
N MET A 1100 -30.97 13.88 -0.89
CA MET A 1100 -30.95 14.90 0.15
C MET A 1100 -29.80 14.68 1.15
N LEU A 1101 -28.99 15.72 1.35
CA LEU A 1101 -27.87 15.76 2.29
C LEU A 1101 -27.97 17.03 3.14
N ALA A 1102 -27.68 16.97 4.43
CA ALA A 1102 -27.64 18.14 5.32
C ALA A 1102 -26.21 18.40 5.83
N SER A 1103 -25.84 19.67 6.00
CA SER A 1103 -24.56 20.08 6.62
C SER A 1103 -24.74 21.19 7.64
N ALA A 1104 -24.04 21.09 8.77
CA ALA A 1104 -24.01 22.03 9.88
C ALA A 1104 -22.68 22.78 9.93
N SER A 1105 -22.70 24.07 10.27
CA SER A 1105 -21.52 24.93 10.23
C SER A 1105 -21.43 25.95 11.37
N ASP A 1106 -20.20 26.44 11.59
CA ASP A 1106 -19.89 27.63 12.41
C ASP A 1106 -20.60 28.89 11.92
N ASP A 1107 -21.06 28.95 10.65
CA ASP A 1107 -21.82 30.10 10.12
C ASP A 1107 -23.28 30.22 10.66
N HIS A 1108 -23.59 29.46 11.71
CA HIS A 1108 -24.89 29.34 12.39
C HIS A 1108 -26.02 28.79 11.50
N THR A 1109 -25.69 28.25 10.31
CA THR A 1109 -26.69 27.69 9.39
C THR A 1109 -26.60 26.19 9.23
N ILE A 1110 -27.75 25.60 8.85
CA ILE A 1110 -27.80 24.26 8.28
C ILE A 1110 -28.17 24.40 6.81
N ARG A 1111 -27.40 23.78 5.91
CA ARG A 1111 -27.71 23.71 4.48
C ARG A 1111 -28.30 22.35 4.14
N ILE A 1112 -29.42 22.36 3.42
CA ILE A 1112 -29.99 21.18 2.78
C ILE A 1112 -29.56 21.21 1.32
N TRP A 1113 -28.84 20.18 0.91
CA TRP A 1113 -28.32 19.98 -0.44
C TRP A 1113 -29.20 19.00 -1.20
N GLY A 1114 -29.34 19.23 -2.49
CA GLY A 1114 -30.05 18.34 -3.40
C GLY A 1114 -29.70 18.57 -4.87
N SER A 1115 -30.52 18.01 -5.75
CA SER A 1115 -30.31 18.00 -7.20
C SER A 1115 -31.09 19.10 -7.91
N ASP A 1116 -30.54 19.57 -9.05
CA ASP A 1116 -30.98 20.74 -9.82
C ASP A 1116 -32.38 20.63 -10.46
N ARG A 1117 -33.06 19.48 -10.31
CA ARG A 1117 -34.43 19.24 -10.75
C ARG A 1117 -35.19 18.30 -9.82
N VAL A 1118 -35.87 18.88 -8.83
CA VAL A 1118 -37.02 18.21 -8.19
C VAL A 1118 -38.22 19.14 -8.18
N ASN A 1119 -38.89 19.24 -9.32
CA ASN A 1119 -40.35 19.33 -9.29
C ASN A 1119 -40.84 17.91 -8.97
N MET A 1120 -41.23 17.65 -7.73
CA MET A 1120 -41.88 16.38 -7.38
C MET A 1120 -43.24 16.30 -8.08
N ASN A 1121 -43.27 15.68 -9.25
CA ASN A 1121 -44.51 15.28 -9.92
C ASN A 1121 -44.22 14.20 -10.98
N GLN A 1122 -44.10 12.94 -10.52
CA GLN A 1122 -44.63 11.79 -11.25
C GLN A 1122 -44.77 10.60 -10.31
N HIS A 1123 -46.00 10.41 -9.81
CA HIS A 1123 -46.47 9.08 -9.46
C HIS A 1123 -46.42 8.20 -10.72
N GLY A 1124 -46.07 6.93 -10.55
CA GLY A 1124 -45.75 6.05 -11.67
C GLY A 1124 -46.89 5.83 -12.65
N THR A 1125 -46.53 5.67 -13.92
CA THR A 1125 -47.25 4.83 -14.88
C THR A 1125 -46.29 4.42 -15.99
N VAL A 1126 -46.30 3.14 -16.35
CA VAL A 1126 -45.42 2.57 -17.39
C VAL A 1126 -45.93 2.96 -18.77
N SER A 1127 -45.05 3.43 -19.66
CA SER A 1127 -45.33 3.45 -21.10
C SER A 1127 -44.04 3.37 -21.93
N ASN A 1128 -43.94 2.33 -22.78
CA ASN A 1128 -42.81 2.09 -23.70
C ASN A 1128 -42.56 3.26 -24.66
N GLY A 1129 -41.30 3.57 -24.97
CA GLY A 1129 -40.95 4.62 -25.92
C GLY A 1129 -39.49 4.58 -26.40
N VAL A 1130 -39.19 3.69 -27.36
CA VAL A 1130 -37.89 3.61 -28.05
C VAL A 1130 -37.51 4.94 -28.70
N ASN A 1131 -36.26 5.41 -28.54
CA ASN A 1131 -35.54 6.02 -29.67
C ASN A 1131 -34.01 6.06 -29.53
N CYS A 1132 -33.35 5.94 -30.67
CA CYS A 1132 -31.91 5.76 -30.81
C CYS A 1132 -31.12 7.09 -30.80
N CYS A 1133 -29.85 7.01 -30.43
CA CYS A 1133 -28.87 8.08 -30.67
C CYS A 1133 -28.67 8.33 -32.17
N ASN A 1134 -28.60 9.61 -32.59
CA ASN A 1134 -27.71 10.06 -33.67
C ASN A 1134 -27.63 11.58 -33.82
N GLY A 1135 -26.41 12.09 -34.09
CA GLY A 1135 -26.20 13.08 -35.16
C GLY A 1135 -26.39 14.58 -34.91
N GLN A 1136 -25.30 15.24 -34.50
CA GLN A 1136 -24.79 16.52 -35.07
C GLN A 1136 -25.69 17.76 -35.30
N SER A 1137 -25.33 18.81 -34.54
CA SER A 1137 -25.04 20.18 -35.00
C SER A 1137 -26.14 21.25 -35.14
N CYS A 1138 -25.72 22.47 -34.76
CA CYS A 1138 -26.09 23.78 -35.31
C CYS A 1138 -27.46 24.42 -35.04
N LYS A 1139 -27.34 25.61 -34.43
CA LYS A 1139 -28.10 26.85 -34.62
C LYS A 1139 -29.46 27.04 -33.92
N SER A 1140 -29.54 28.21 -33.32
CA SER A 1140 -30.74 28.97 -33.02
C SER A 1140 -31.59 29.23 -34.27
N GLU A 1141 -32.91 29.05 -34.19
CA GLU A 1141 -33.84 30.19 -34.06
C GLU A 1141 -35.32 29.76 -33.90
N MET A 1142 -36.00 30.57 -33.08
CA MET A 1142 -37.43 30.89 -32.99
C MET A 1142 -38.52 30.20 -33.87
N GLN A 1143 -39.65 29.99 -33.18
CA GLN A 1143 -41.08 30.15 -33.58
C GLN A 1143 -41.94 28.95 -34.03
N LYS A 1144 -42.94 28.70 -33.15
CA LYS A 1144 -44.38 28.48 -33.44
C LYS A 1144 -44.84 27.24 -34.24
N GLY A 1145 -45.49 26.33 -33.50
CA GLY A 1145 -46.96 26.25 -33.63
C GLY A 1145 -47.62 24.87 -33.75
N LYS A 1146 -48.71 24.71 -32.97
CA LYS A 1146 -49.87 23.81 -33.16
C LYS A 1146 -49.70 22.28 -32.97
N CYS A 1147 -49.93 21.90 -31.71
CA CYS A 1147 -50.89 20.90 -31.19
C CYS A 1147 -51.85 20.15 -32.16
N VAL A 1148 -52.37 19.01 -31.63
CA VAL A 1148 -53.39 18.02 -32.08
C VAL A 1148 -52.74 16.71 -32.56
N VAL A 1149 -52.55 15.66 -31.73
CA VAL A 1149 -53.48 14.78 -30.97
C VAL A 1149 -54.12 13.67 -31.83
N LEU A 1150 -54.28 12.48 -31.24
CA LEU A 1150 -54.62 11.15 -31.78
C LEU A 1150 -53.37 10.39 -32.28
N GLN A 1151 -53.06 9.17 -31.81
CA GLN A 1151 -53.84 8.22 -31.01
C GLN A 1151 -52.95 7.44 -30.04
#